data_AF-A0A094FQT6-F1
#
_entry.id   AF-A0A094FQT6-F1
#
_cell.length_a   1.000
_cell.length_b   1.000
_cell.length_c   1.000
_cell.angle_alpha   90.00
_cell.angle_beta   90.00
_cell.angle_gamma   90.00
#
_symmetry.space_group_name_H-M   'P 1'
#
loop_
_entity.id
_entity.type
_entity.pdbx_description
1 polymer ?
#
loop_
_entity_poly.entity_id
_entity_poly.type
_entity_poly.pdbx_seq_one_letter_code
_entity_poly.pdbx_strand_id
1 'polypeptide(L)'
;MSSSGSGPLYLGFDLSTQQLKAVVITSALNVAHEAKVDFDADLAHHGITKGVFHPSPKEVTAPVAMWLEAVDLVLSRLRDAGAPLDRIRGISGAGQQHGSVFWNKAGEETLSKLDSKSTLVEQLKGGFSWETSPNWQDASTQSECDAFDKVLGSEEELAKVTGSKAHHRFTGPQIMKFKKNNPEVYEKTSKISLVSSFLASVFLGSVAPIDISDVCGMNLWNIAKGAWDWDLLTLAGGSKEDGEILRRKLGDVRADGGGSMGAISDYYVQRYGFSKECQIAPFTGDNPSTILSLPLRAGDAMVSLGTSTTFLMSTPHFVADPAVHFFNHPTTSGLYMFMLCYKNGGLAREKTRDSLAKSSDGNPWSTFEKVVLETPPLGKANPTDPAKLGLYFPLPEIVPNVRAGTWRYSLSNGELTESPADWKSPEDDARAIVESQVLSLRLRSKNLVVSPGEGLPAQPKRIYLVGGGSLSPAIARVVGDVLGGVEGVYKLDVGGNACALGGAYKAVWAVERKGAETFEELIGARWNESEAVEKVDIGYRPQVWQQYGEVLPAFEEAEKRVLAQEESSQFHPSRYPTNGYKTTPSAPPKSTPPTSIYFSNIHISITIHNRETNTTNTTEHPKQQEIMQRQQPNGSTESFESAHIEPNAPEPDIIEPTYSEPSSPRPATIESTHGVINSPRPATVEDAPSEPNSPRPDIFEPAQGNPNSPRPDSSEPKAPTRPQTPQPSNSGTTSHGPYKRNPFGSPRSPRRRREETIVLECVEMGQYSRGLPGPNFFDRDRFYAPRRPRNRSPVRSYVTVRAANSREIFAYAIALLYLWSDNILALAFLYLMALLSVLFALVDCL
;
A
#
# COMPACT_ATOMS: atom_id res chain seq x y z
N MET A 1 -31.87 20.61 -23.74
CA MET A 1 -30.48 20.20 -24.02
C MET A 1 -29.57 21.34 -23.61
N SER A 2 -29.20 21.41 -22.32
CA SER A 2 -28.27 22.40 -21.79
C SER A 2 -26.82 21.99 -22.11
N SER A 3 -25.94 22.98 -22.22
CA SER A 3 -24.53 22.97 -22.69
C SER A 3 -23.52 22.06 -21.96
N SER A 4 -23.81 20.78 -21.71
CA SER A 4 -22.90 19.84 -21.01
C SER A 4 -21.75 19.27 -21.87
N GLY A 5 -21.60 19.68 -23.13
CA GLY A 5 -20.84 18.92 -24.14
C GLY A 5 -19.37 19.29 -24.40
N SER A 6 -18.76 20.31 -23.78
CA SER A 6 -17.46 20.85 -24.26
C SER A 6 -16.31 20.93 -23.24
N GLY A 7 -16.50 20.51 -21.99
CA GLY A 7 -15.46 20.59 -20.95
C GLY A 7 -14.36 19.50 -21.06
N PRO A 8 -13.23 19.65 -20.34
CA PRO A 8 -12.20 18.62 -20.27
C PRO A 8 -12.74 17.35 -19.60
N LEU A 9 -12.17 16.20 -20.00
CA LEU A 9 -12.48 14.88 -19.43
C LEU A 9 -11.25 14.27 -18.78
N TYR A 10 -11.49 13.31 -17.89
CA TYR A 10 -10.47 12.63 -17.11
C TYR A 10 -10.75 11.14 -17.09
N LEU A 11 -9.71 10.33 -17.19
CA LEU A 11 -9.83 8.88 -17.32
C LEU A 11 -9.14 8.18 -16.15
N GLY A 12 -9.87 7.32 -15.47
CA GLY A 12 -9.40 6.44 -14.42
C GLY A 12 -9.42 4.99 -14.85
N PHE A 13 -8.37 4.25 -14.54
CA PHE A 13 -8.28 2.80 -14.76
C PHE A 13 -8.33 2.00 -13.46
N ASP A 14 -8.82 0.77 -13.53
CA ASP A 14 -8.70 -0.26 -12.49
C ASP A 14 -8.26 -1.56 -13.15
N LEU A 15 -6.94 -1.83 -13.11
CA LEU A 15 -6.36 -3.10 -13.55
C LEU A 15 -6.40 -4.10 -12.39
N SER A 16 -7.58 -4.70 -12.21
CA SER A 16 -7.84 -5.71 -11.18
C SER A 16 -7.37 -7.11 -11.59
N THR A 17 -7.60 -8.11 -10.73
CA THR A 17 -7.22 -9.50 -11.02
C THR A 17 -7.99 -10.12 -12.20
N GLN A 18 -9.28 -9.81 -12.36
CA GLN A 18 -10.16 -10.49 -13.32
C GLN A 18 -10.61 -9.60 -14.48
N GLN A 19 -10.33 -8.30 -14.41
CA GLN A 19 -10.79 -7.35 -15.41
C GLN A 19 -9.96 -6.06 -15.40
N LEU A 20 -9.97 -5.37 -16.54
CA LEU A 20 -9.53 -3.97 -16.66
C LEU A 20 -10.76 -3.09 -16.87
N LYS A 21 -10.99 -2.12 -15.97
CA LYS A 21 -12.04 -1.11 -16.15
C LYS A 21 -11.43 0.24 -16.50
N ALA A 22 -12.21 1.03 -17.24
CA ALA A 22 -11.89 2.38 -17.64
C ALA A 22 -13.12 3.27 -17.44
N VAL A 23 -13.00 4.33 -16.65
CA VAL A 23 -14.09 5.28 -16.37
C VAL A 23 -13.65 6.68 -16.78
N VAL A 24 -14.41 7.29 -17.67
CA VAL A 24 -14.24 8.67 -18.12
C VAL A 24 -15.21 9.55 -17.36
N ILE A 25 -14.70 10.58 -16.71
CA ILE A 25 -15.50 11.56 -15.95
C ILE A 25 -15.29 12.97 -16.49
N THR A 26 -16.25 13.84 -16.18
CA THR A 26 -16.11 15.28 -16.35
C THR A 26 -15.30 15.91 -15.22
N SER A 27 -14.82 17.14 -15.42
CA SER A 27 -14.21 17.96 -14.36
C SER A 27 -15.12 18.14 -13.10
N ALA A 28 -16.44 18.05 -13.30
CA ALA A 28 -17.45 18.08 -12.24
C ALA A 28 -17.75 16.69 -11.64
N LEU A 29 -16.85 15.72 -11.83
CA LEU A 29 -16.88 14.37 -11.25
C LEU A 29 -18.00 13.44 -11.75
N ASN A 30 -18.86 13.90 -12.67
CA ASN A 30 -19.88 13.05 -13.28
C ASN A 30 -19.27 12.04 -14.27
N VAL A 31 -19.70 10.78 -14.19
CA VAL A 31 -19.35 9.74 -15.17
C VAL A 31 -19.94 10.07 -16.53
N ALA A 32 -19.11 10.07 -17.56
CA ALA A 32 -19.48 10.35 -18.94
C ALA A 32 -19.47 9.07 -19.80
N HIS A 33 -18.46 8.22 -19.63
CA HIS A 33 -18.36 6.93 -20.32
C HIS A 33 -17.67 5.91 -19.43
N GLU A 34 -17.94 4.64 -19.68
CA GLU A 34 -17.22 3.53 -19.06
C GLU A 34 -17.03 2.40 -20.07
N ALA A 35 -15.97 1.63 -19.88
CA ALA A 35 -15.76 0.37 -20.57
C ALA A 35 -15.03 -0.58 -19.62
N LYS A 36 -15.20 -1.88 -19.88
CA LYS A 36 -14.44 -2.92 -19.19
C LYS A 36 -14.00 -3.99 -20.16
N VAL A 37 -12.98 -4.73 -19.75
CA VAL A 37 -12.53 -5.99 -20.35
C VAL A 37 -12.53 -7.02 -19.25
N ASP A 38 -13.36 -8.04 -19.39
CA ASP A 38 -13.40 -9.19 -18.50
C ASP A 38 -12.42 -10.24 -19.04
N PHE A 39 -11.41 -10.61 -18.25
CA PHE A 39 -10.29 -11.38 -18.79
C PHE A 39 -10.70 -12.78 -19.26
N ASP A 40 -11.56 -13.45 -18.49
CA ASP A 40 -12.03 -14.78 -18.85
C ASP A 40 -13.01 -14.72 -20.04
N ALA A 41 -13.91 -13.74 -20.07
CA ALA A 41 -14.86 -13.64 -21.17
C ALA A 41 -14.22 -13.15 -22.48
N ASP A 42 -13.26 -12.22 -22.40
CA ASP A 42 -12.72 -11.52 -23.56
C ASP A 42 -11.35 -12.06 -24.00
N LEU A 43 -10.55 -12.61 -23.08
CA LEU A 43 -9.12 -12.91 -23.27
C LEU A 43 -8.74 -14.33 -22.82
N ALA A 44 -9.69 -15.27 -22.78
CA ALA A 44 -9.44 -16.67 -22.40
C ALA A 44 -8.37 -17.39 -23.26
N HIS A 45 -8.04 -16.89 -24.46
CA HIS A 45 -6.96 -17.43 -25.28
C HIS A 45 -5.58 -17.34 -24.64
N HIS A 46 -5.41 -16.52 -23.60
CA HIS A 46 -4.21 -16.53 -22.75
C HIS A 46 -4.12 -17.76 -21.83
N GLY A 47 -5.14 -18.62 -21.79
CA GLY A 47 -5.14 -19.86 -21.00
C GLY A 47 -5.39 -19.65 -19.51
N ILE A 48 -6.02 -18.53 -19.15
CA ILE A 48 -6.26 -18.11 -17.76
C ILE A 48 -7.55 -18.71 -17.20
N THR A 49 -7.63 -18.75 -15.86
CA THR A 49 -8.88 -18.94 -15.13
C THR A 49 -8.97 -17.88 -14.06
N LYS A 50 -10.08 -17.14 -14.01
CA LYS A 50 -10.25 -15.97 -13.13
C LYS A 50 -9.08 -14.99 -13.24
N GLY A 51 -8.63 -14.73 -14.46
CA GLY A 51 -7.54 -13.80 -14.78
C GLY A 51 -6.13 -14.23 -14.39
N VAL A 52 -5.93 -15.46 -13.90
CA VAL A 52 -4.63 -15.93 -13.38
C VAL A 52 -4.27 -17.33 -13.87
N PHE A 53 -2.99 -17.68 -13.67
CA PHE A 53 -2.44 -19.03 -13.71
C PHE A 53 -2.17 -19.54 -12.30
N HIS A 54 -2.23 -20.86 -12.15
CA HIS A 54 -1.85 -21.58 -10.93
C HIS A 54 -0.69 -22.56 -11.23
N PRO A 55 0.56 -22.10 -11.32
CA PRO A 55 1.70 -22.99 -11.57
C PRO A 55 1.87 -24.07 -10.49
N SER A 56 1.44 -23.78 -9.26
CA SER A 56 1.38 -24.75 -8.15
C SER A 56 0.28 -24.32 -7.15
N PRO A 57 -0.08 -25.15 -6.15
CA PRO A 57 -1.15 -24.82 -5.20
C PRO A 57 -0.97 -23.51 -4.41
N LYS A 58 0.28 -23.05 -4.24
CA LYS A 58 0.61 -21.80 -3.53
C LYS A 58 1.08 -20.67 -4.44
N GLU A 59 1.33 -20.97 -5.72
CA GLU A 59 1.81 -19.98 -6.67
C GLU A 59 0.67 -19.48 -7.55
N VAL A 60 0.56 -18.16 -7.68
CA VAL A 60 -0.46 -17.53 -8.51
C VAL A 60 0.20 -16.41 -9.30
N THR A 61 0.08 -16.46 -10.63
CA THR A 61 0.66 -15.44 -11.52
C THR A 61 -0.35 -15.00 -12.56
N ALA A 62 -0.13 -13.85 -13.19
CA ALA A 62 -0.96 -13.35 -14.28
C ALA A 62 -0.10 -13.01 -15.51
N PRO A 63 -0.54 -13.35 -16.73
CA PRO A 63 0.21 -13.01 -17.95
C PRO A 63 0.21 -11.50 -18.22
N VAL A 64 1.39 -10.91 -18.37
CA VAL A 64 1.53 -9.47 -18.64
C VAL A 64 0.97 -9.11 -20.04
N ALA A 65 1.10 -10.03 -20.99
CA ALA A 65 0.54 -9.88 -22.34
C ALA A 65 -0.99 -9.66 -22.34
N MET A 66 -1.72 -10.34 -21.44
CA MET A 66 -3.16 -10.17 -21.27
C MET A 66 -3.51 -8.74 -20.85
N TRP A 67 -2.73 -8.14 -19.95
CA TRP A 67 -2.96 -6.76 -19.51
C TRP A 67 -2.72 -5.75 -20.62
N LEU A 68 -1.69 -5.96 -21.45
CA LEU A 68 -1.42 -5.11 -22.63
C LEU A 68 -2.57 -5.19 -23.64
N GLU A 69 -3.05 -6.40 -23.93
CA GLU A 69 -4.19 -6.60 -24.85
C GLU A 69 -5.48 -6.01 -24.28
N ALA A 70 -5.71 -6.12 -22.96
CA ALA A 70 -6.84 -5.51 -22.30
C ALA A 70 -6.84 -3.97 -22.43
N VAL A 71 -5.67 -3.31 -22.37
CA VAL A 71 -5.56 -1.86 -22.58
C VAL A 71 -6.00 -1.47 -23.99
N ASP A 72 -5.52 -2.16 -25.02
CA ASP A 72 -5.93 -1.89 -26.40
C ASP A 72 -7.44 -2.11 -26.61
N LEU A 73 -7.98 -3.18 -26.03
CA LEU A 73 -9.39 -3.53 -26.14
C LEU A 73 -10.31 -2.55 -25.39
N VAL A 74 -9.96 -2.15 -24.16
CA VAL A 74 -10.79 -1.22 -23.37
C VAL A 74 -10.82 0.17 -24.01
N LEU A 75 -9.71 0.65 -24.57
CA LEU A 75 -9.64 1.92 -25.28
C LEU A 75 -10.44 1.87 -26.59
N SER A 76 -10.38 0.76 -27.32
CA SER A 76 -11.21 0.54 -28.51
C SER A 76 -12.69 0.57 -28.14
N ARG A 77 -13.10 -0.09 -27.05
CA ARG A 77 -14.48 -0.07 -26.55
C ARG A 77 -14.95 1.33 -26.15
N LEU A 78 -14.11 2.12 -25.47
CA LEU A 78 -14.43 3.52 -25.17
C LEU A 78 -14.66 4.35 -26.44
N ARG A 79 -13.75 4.23 -27.42
CA ARG A 79 -13.89 4.91 -28.72
C ARG A 79 -15.16 4.48 -29.45
N ASP A 80 -15.43 3.19 -29.51
CA ASP A 80 -16.59 2.61 -30.21
C ASP A 80 -17.91 2.98 -29.50
N ALA A 81 -17.87 3.19 -28.18
CA ALA A 81 -18.97 3.77 -27.39
C ALA A 81 -19.11 5.30 -27.55
N GLY A 82 -18.28 5.94 -28.39
CA GLY A 82 -18.34 7.37 -28.69
C GLY A 82 -17.67 8.28 -27.67
N ALA A 83 -16.79 7.76 -26.81
CA ALA A 83 -16.05 8.58 -25.85
C ALA A 83 -15.12 9.57 -26.59
N PRO A 84 -15.16 10.87 -26.29
CA PRO A 84 -14.34 11.87 -26.99
C PRO A 84 -12.94 11.92 -26.37
N LEU A 85 -12.08 10.99 -26.79
CA LEU A 85 -10.72 10.80 -26.25
C LEU A 85 -9.81 12.03 -26.47
N ASP A 86 -10.11 12.86 -27.47
CA ASP A 86 -9.45 14.14 -27.76
C ASP A 86 -9.68 15.21 -26.68
N ARG A 87 -10.69 15.02 -25.83
CA ARG A 87 -11.00 15.88 -24.68
C ARG A 87 -10.36 15.42 -23.38
N ILE A 88 -9.75 14.23 -23.34
CA ILE A 88 -9.09 13.74 -22.13
C ILE A 88 -7.86 14.61 -21.85
N ARG A 89 -7.79 15.16 -20.63
CA ARG A 89 -6.70 16.03 -20.17
C ARG A 89 -5.84 15.39 -19.07
N GLY A 90 -6.37 14.39 -18.38
CA GLY A 90 -5.63 13.66 -17.36
C GLY A 90 -5.99 12.18 -17.34
N ILE A 91 -4.97 11.34 -17.13
CA ILE A 91 -5.12 9.90 -16.88
C ILE A 91 -4.43 9.55 -15.57
N SER A 92 -5.10 8.78 -14.73
CA SER A 92 -4.51 8.05 -13.61
C SER A 92 -5.25 6.71 -13.48
N GLY A 93 -4.99 5.95 -12.44
CA GLY A 93 -5.63 4.67 -12.24
C GLY A 93 -4.97 3.85 -11.15
N ALA A 94 -5.44 2.61 -11.09
CA ALA A 94 -4.99 1.62 -10.15
C ALA A 94 -4.50 0.35 -10.83
N GLY A 95 -3.54 -0.30 -10.19
CA GLY A 95 -3.22 -1.70 -10.44
C GLY A 95 -3.46 -2.52 -9.19
N GLN A 96 -3.84 -3.79 -9.36
CA GLN A 96 -3.89 -4.73 -8.26
C GLN A 96 -2.57 -4.72 -7.49
N GLN A 97 -2.65 -4.59 -6.16
CA GLN A 97 -1.48 -4.35 -5.34
C GLN A 97 -0.51 -5.54 -5.33
N HIS A 98 0.73 -5.22 -4.97
CA HIS A 98 1.85 -6.14 -4.73
C HIS A 98 2.43 -6.84 -5.97
N GLY A 99 1.64 -7.05 -7.02
CA GLY A 99 2.13 -7.68 -8.24
C GLY A 99 3.27 -6.89 -8.89
N SER A 100 4.23 -7.61 -9.47
CA SER A 100 5.44 -7.01 -10.05
C SER A 100 5.69 -7.43 -11.49
N VAL A 101 6.16 -6.49 -12.30
CA VAL A 101 6.50 -6.69 -13.72
C VAL A 101 7.99 -6.46 -13.91
N PHE A 102 8.65 -7.39 -14.60
CA PHE A 102 10.11 -7.45 -14.75
C PHE A 102 10.53 -7.08 -16.17
N TRP A 103 10.72 -5.79 -16.42
CA TRP A 103 11.18 -5.27 -17.72
C TRP A 103 12.60 -5.73 -18.03
N ASN A 104 12.88 -5.98 -19.30
CA ASN A 104 14.25 -6.03 -19.80
C ASN A 104 14.58 -4.73 -20.56
N LYS A 105 15.84 -4.58 -20.95
CA LYS A 105 16.31 -3.37 -21.64
C LYS A 105 15.60 -3.12 -22.98
N ALA A 106 15.24 -4.18 -23.71
CA ALA A 106 14.52 -4.04 -24.98
C ALA A 106 13.10 -3.50 -24.74
N GLY A 107 12.42 -3.92 -23.66
CA GLY A 107 11.11 -3.38 -23.30
C GLY A 107 11.15 -1.88 -23.00
N GLU A 108 12.16 -1.42 -22.24
CA GLU A 108 12.35 0.02 -21.97
C GLU A 108 12.56 0.81 -23.27
N GLU A 109 13.40 0.30 -24.18
CA GLU A 109 13.67 0.94 -25.46
C GLU A 109 12.42 0.98 -26.36
N THR A 110 11.66 -0.12 -26.42
CA THR A 110 10.42 -0.23 -27.21
C THR A 110 9.32 0.71 -26.70
N LEU A 111 9.12 0.84 -25.38
CA LEU A 111 8.12 1.76 -24.81
C LEU A 111 8.28 3.19 -25.35
N SER A 112 9.52 3.66 -25.53
CA SER A 112 9.81 5.01 -26.00
C SER A 112 9.55 5.24 -27.49
N LYS A 113 9.28 4.18 -28.27
CA LYS A 113 9.20 4.20 -29.74
C LYS A 113 8.03 3.38 -30.28
N LEU A 114 6.94 3.26 -29.51
CA LEU A 114 5.74 2.55 -29.92
C LEU A 114 5.18 3.11 -31.25
N ASP A 115 4.94 2.22 -32.22
CA ASP A 115 4.30 2.49 -33.51
C ASP A 115 2.79 2.37 -33.38
N SER A 116 2.06 3.44 -33.72
CA SER A 116 0.60 3.54 -33.64
C SER A 116 -0.14 2.53 -34.54
N LYS A 117 0.54 1.91 -35.50
CA LYS A 117 -0.03 0.92 -36.43
C LYS A 117 -0.15 -0.48 -35.83
N SER A 118 0.60 -0.80 -34.78
CA SER A 118 0.60 -2.12 -34.14
C SER A 118 0.00 -2.07 -32.73
N THR A 119 -0.45 -3.22 -32.23
CA THR A 119 -0.93 -3.33 -30.83
C THR A 119 0.23 -3.28 -29.84
N LEU A 120 -0.08 -3.06 -28.55
CA LEU A 120 0.91 -3.08 -27.49
C LEU A 120 1.54 -4.47 -27.33
N VAL A 121 0.73 -5.52 -27.37
CA VAL A 121 1.20 -6.91 -27.16
C VAL A 121 2.13 -7.38 -28.28
N GLU A 122 1.86 -6.99 -29.53
CA GLU A 122 2.73 -7.32 -30.67
C GLU A 122 4.12 -6.68 -30.54
N GLN A 123 4.18 -5.45 -30.01
CA GLN A 123 5.42 -4.67 -29.93
C GLN A 123 6.24 -5.00 -28.69
N LEU A 124 5.59 -5.19 -27.55
CA LEU A 124 6.24 -5.47 -26.26
C LEU A 124 6.49 -6.97 -26.04
N LYS A 125 6.23 -7.81 -27.05
CA LYS A 125 6.62 -9.22 -27.04
C LYS A 125 8.14 -9.34 -26.85
N GLY A 126 8.56 -10.00 -25.77
CA GLY A 126 9.97 -10.11 -25.40
C GLY A 126 10.57 -8.83 -24.81
N GLY A 127 9.75 -7.83 -24.46
CA GLY A 127 10.15 -6.65 -23.68
C GLY A 127 10.24 -6.91 -22.17
N PHE A 128 9.81 -8.09 -21.73
CA PHE A 128 9.89 -8.52 -20.35
C PHE A 128 10.96 -9.59 -20.19
N SER A 129 11.69 -9.55 -19.08
CA SER A 129 12.55 -10.66 -18.66
C SER A 129 11.72 -11.84 -18.14
N TRP A 130 10.52 -11.55 -17.61
CA TRP A 130 9.56 -12.53 -17.13
C TRP A 130 8.16 -12.18 -17.63
N GLU A 131 7.51 -13.12 -18.32
CA GLU A 131 6.25 -12.87 -19.06
C GLU A 131 4.99 -12.90 -18.17
N THR A 132 5.15 -13.26 -16.90
CA THR A 132 4.08 -13.30 -15.91
C THR A 132 4.42 -12.42 -14.72
N SER A 133 3.40 -12.01 -13.98
CA SER A 133 3.52 -11.21 -12.76
C SER A 133 3.00 -12.01 -11.57
N PRO A 134 3.72 -12.11 -10.44
CA PRO A 134 3.17 -12.66 -9.21
C PRO A 134 1.89 -11.92 -8.81
N ASN A 135 0.86 -12.67 -8.40
CA ASN A 135 -0.41 -12.10 -8.01
C ASN A 135 -0.51 -11.88 -6.48
N TRP A 136 -1.42 -11.01 -6.02
CA TRP A 136 -1.68 -10.79 -4.60
C TRP A 136 -2.17 -12.05 -3.87
N GLN A 137 -2.69 -13.04 -4.60
CA GLN A 137 -3.12 -14.34 -4.07
C GLN A 137 -1.96 -15.32 -3.83
N ASP A 138 -0.75 -15.01 -4.28
CA ASP A 138 0.42 -15.88 -4.12
C ASP A 138 0.79 -16.05 -2.64
N ALA A 139 0.98 -17.31 -2.23
CA ALA A 139 1.26 -17.74 -0.86
C ALA A 139 2.55 -18.57 -0.76
N SER A 140 3.48 -18.40 -1.70
CA SER A 140 4.61 -19.31 -1.90
C SER A 140 5.95 -18.88 -1.28
N THR A 141 5.99 -17.74 -0.60
CA THR A 141 7.23 -17.11 -0.08
C THR A 141 7.35 -17.16 1.45
N GLN A 142 6.88 -18.22 2.11
CA GLN A 142 6.89 -18.28 3.59
C GLN A 142 8.30 -18.12 4.15
N SER A 143 9.29 -18.80 3.55
CA SER A 143 10.70 -18.69 4.00
C SER A 143 11.27 -17.29 3.86
N GLU A 144 10.87 -16.56 2.82
CA GLU A 144 11.26 -15.18 2.60
C GLU A 144 10.55 -14.27 3.62
N CYS A 145 9.26 -14.48 3.90
CA CYS A 145 8.55 -13.73 4.94
C CYS A 145 9.21 -13.87 6.32
N ASP A 146 9.54 -15.10 6.74
CA ASP A 146 10.24 -15.36 7.99
C ASP A 146 11.59 -14.62 8.06
N ALA A 147 12.29 -14.49 6.92
CA ALA A 147 13.54 -13.77 6.84
C ALA A 147 13.34 -12.24 6.95
N PHE A 148 12.28 -11.70 6.35
CA PHE A 148 11.91 -10.29 6.45
C PHE A 148 11.51 -9.91 7.88
N ASP A 149 10.69 -10.72 8.55
CA ASP A 149 10.33 -10.46 9.96
C ASP A 149 11.58 -10.50 10.85
N LYS A 150 12.53 -11.40 10.57
CA LYS A 150 13.75 -11.55 11.37
C LYS A 150 14.80 -10.45 11.15
N VAL A 151 14.94 -9.91 9.93
CA VAL A 151 16.09 -9.04 9.61
C VAL A 151 16.09 -7.72 10.40
N LEU A 152 14.91 -7.22 10.76
CA LEU A 152 14.74 -6.03 11.61
C LEU A 152 14.47 -6.39 13.09
N GLY A 153 14.45 -7.68 13.44
CA GLY A 153 14.34 -8.17 14.82
C GLY A 153 13.03 -8.91 15.12
N SER A 154 11.90 -8.45 14.58
CA SER A 154 10.57 -9.11 14.72
C SER A 154 9.55 -8.58 13.72
N GLU A 155 8.37 -9.22 13.66
CA GLU A 155 7.24 -8.75 12.83
C GLU A 155 6.75 -7.35 13.26
N GLU A 156 6.84 -7.01 14.55
CA GLU A 156 6.50 -5.68 15.07
C GLU A 156 7.49 -4.61 14.60
N GLU A 157 8.80 -4.89 14.61
CA GLU A 157 9.80 -3.93 14.12
C GLU A 157 9.69 -3.74 12.61
N LEU A 158 9.40 -4.81 11.85
CA LEU A 158 9.12 -4.69 10.42
C LEU A 158 7.85 -3.87 10.16
N ALA A 159 6.79 -4.05 10.94
CA ALA A 159 5.58 -3.25 10.85
C ALA A 159 5.83 -1.78 11.20
N LYS A 160 6.66 -1.48 12.21
CA LYS A 160 7.06 -0.10 12.54
C LYS A 160 7.79 0.60 11.41
N VAL A 161 8.61 -0.14 10.65
CA VAL A 161 9.39 0.41 9.54
C VAL A 161 8.57 0.53 8.26
N THR A 162 7.86 -0.54 7.88
CA THR A 162 7.23 -0.67 6.55
C THR A 162 5.72 -0.50 6.56
N GLY A 163 5.12 -0.32 7.75
CA GLY A 163 3.67 -0.24 7.92
C GLY A 163 2.97 -1.59 7.88
N SER A 164 3.69 -2.71 7.71
CA SER A 164 3.13 -4.06 7.73
C SER A 164 4.20 -5.05 8.17
N LYS A 165 3.80 -6.17 8.74
CA LYS A 165 4.71 -7.33 8.80
C LYS A 165 4.96 -7.93 7.43
N ALA A 166 5.75 -9.00 7.35
CA ALA A 166 5.95 -9.68 6.09
C ALA A 166 4.69 -10.43 5.66
N HIS A 167 4.31 -10.31 4.38
CA HIS A 167 3.22 -11.08 3.79
C HIS A 167 3.66 -11.72 2.49
N HIS A 168 3.15 -12.93 2.23
CA HIS A 168 3.56 -13.72 1.06
C HIS A 168 3.48 -12.96 -0.26
N ARG A 169 2.41 -12.19 -0.41
CA ARG A 169 2.14 -11.44 -1.62
C ARG A 169 3.03 -10.21 -1.81
N PHE A 170 3.65 -9.69 -0.74
CA PHE A 170 4.39 -8.43 -0.81
C PHE A 170 5.60 -8.56 -1.72
N THR A 171 5.89 -7.47 -2.42
CA THR A 171 6.79 -7.50 -3.57
C THR A 171 8.24 -7.83 -3.19
N GLY A 172 8.71 -7.41 -2.01
CA GLY A 172 10.06 -7.72 -1.51
C GLY A 172 10.31 -9.23 -1.38
N PRO A 173 9.49 -9.97 -0.60
CA PRO A 173 9.54 -11.44 -0.55
C PRO A 173 9.44 -12.11 -1.93
N GLN A 174 8.56 -11.63 -2.81
CA GLN A 174 8.43 -12.16 -4.18
C GLN A 174 9.69 -11.94 -5.02
N ILE A 175 10.32 -10.76 -4.93
CA ILE A 175 11.59 -10.46 -5.59
C ILE A 175 12.71 -11.36 -5.05
N MET A 176 12.79 -11.54 -3.73
CA MET A 176 13.79 -12.40 -3.09
C MET A 176 13.69 -13.84 -3.59
N LYS A 177 12.46 -14.41 -3.60
CA LYS A 177 12.19 -15.73 -4.17
C LYS A 177 12.52 -15.77 -5.66
N PHE A 178 12.10 -14.77 -6.43
CA PHE A 178 12.31 -14.72 -7.87
C PHE A 178 13.80 -14.71 -8.23
N LYS A 179 14.61 -13.88 -7.56
CA LYS A 179 16.07 -13.85 -7.74
C LYS A 179 16.70 -15.20 -7.40
N LYS A 180 16.31 -15.82 -6.29
CA LYS A 180 16.82 -17.12 -5.85
C LYS A 180 16.53 -18.23 -6.85
N ASN A 181 15.30 -18.26 -7.39
CA ASN A 181 14.85 -19.33 -8.28
C ASN A 181 15.23 -19.09 -9.74
N ASN A 182 15.35 -17.84 -10.18
CA ASN A 182 15.58 -17.45 -11.58
C ASN A 182 16.71 -16.41 -11.70
N PRO A 183 17.93 -16.67 -11.21
CA PRO A 183 18.99 -15.68 -11.15
C PRO A 183 19.39 -15.13 -12.53
N GLU A 184 19.44 -15.97 -13.56
CA GLU A 184 19.76 -15.53 -14.93
C GLU A 184 18.69 -14.60 -15.53
N VAL A 185 17.42 -14.81 -15.15
CA VAL A 185 16.32 -13.96 -15.58
C VAL A 185 16.38 -12.62 -14.85
N TYR A 186 16.57 -12.67 -13.52
CA TYR A 186 16.73 -11.47 -12.71
C TYR A 186 17.90 -10.59 -13.17
N GLU A 187 18.99 -11.20 -13.63
CA GLU A 187 20.13 -10.46 -14.21
C GLU A 187 19.73 -9.71 -15.49
N LYS A 188 18.90 -10.33 -16.34
CA LYS A 188 18.36 -9.70 -17.56
C LYS A 188 17.29 -8.64 -17.27
N THR A 189 16.70 -8.63 -16.08
CA THR A 189 15.75 -7.60 -15.64
C THR A 189 16.47 -6.26 -15.51
N SER A 190 16.02 -5.23 -16.22
CA SER A 190 16.58 -3.88 -16.11
C SER A 190 15.78 -3.01 -15.14
N LYS A 191 14.45 -3.15 -15.14
CA LYS A 191 13.53 -2.45 -14.24
C LYS A 191 12.46 -3.36 -13.66
N ILE A 192 12.01 -3.05 -12.45
CA ILE A 192 10.91 -3.73 -11.78
C ILE A 192 9.84 -2.68 -11.45
N SER A 193 8.62 -2.93 -11.92
CA SER A 193 7.45 -2.07 -11.67
C SER A 193 6.42 -2.83 -10.81
N LEU A 194 5.66 -2.11 -9.99
CA LEU A 194 4.36 -2.60 -9.53
C LEU A 194 3.34 -2.55 -10.68
N VAL A 195 2.25 -3.33 -10.62
CA VAL A 195 1.19 -3.33 -11.67
C VAL A 195 0.67 -1.91 -11.95
N SER A 196 0.51 -1.09 -10.91
CA SER A 196 0.12 0.32 -11.00
C SER A 196 1.10 1.15 -11.85
N SER A 197 2.39 1.13 -11.48
CA SER A 197 3.46 1.82 -12.21
C SER A 197 3.72 1.23 -13.61
N PHE A 198 3.48 -0.07 -13.80
CA PHE A 198 3.51 -0.71 -15.13
C PHE A 198 2.45 -0.10 -16.03
N LEU A 199 1.21 0.01 -15.56
CA LEU A 199 0.11 0.58 -16.34
C LEU A 199 0.38 2.06 -16.66
N ALA A 200 0.88 2.83 -15.68
CA ALA A 200 1.33 4.20 -15.93
C ALA A 200 2.43 4.27 -17.01
N SER A 201 3.38 3.33 -16.98
CA SER A 201 4.49 3.26 -17.94
C SER A 201 4.00 3.05 -19.37
N VAL A 202 3.00 2.18 -19.53
CA VAL A 202 2.37 1.86 -20.81
C VAL A 202 1.73 3.11 -21.44
N PHE A 203 1.09 3.97 -20.66
CA PHE A 203 0.54 5.24 -21.16
C PHE A 203 1.59 6.34 -21.38
N LEU A 204 2.61 6.39 -20.51
CA LEU A 204 3.67 7.39 -20.57
C LEU A 204 4.65 7.14 -21.75
N GLY A 205 4.82 5.88 -22.18
CA GLY A 205 5.86 5.51 -23.15
C GLY A 205 7.26 5.45 -22.54
N SER A 206 7.37 5.33 -21.23
CA SER A 206 8.63 5.14 -20.50
C SER A 206 8.33 4.54 -19.13
N VAL A 207 9.28 3.85 -18.50
CA VAL A 207 9.06 3.25 -17.17
C VAL A 207 8.79 4.34 -16.14
N ALA A 208 7.57 4.35 -15.61
CA ALA A 208 7.11 5.30 -14.60
C ALA A 208 7.64 4.92 -13.21
N PRO A 209 7.91 5.90 -12.34
CA PRO A 209 8.25 5.65 -10.95
C PRO A 209 7.08 5.03 -10.18
N ILE A 210 7.39 4.31 -9.11
CA ILE A 210 6.38 3.79 -8.16
C ILE A 210 5.86 4.97 -7.32
N ASP A 211 4.55 5.00 -7.04
CA ASP A 211 3.96 6.05 -6.21
C ASP A 211 4.17 5.80 -4.71
N ILE A 212 4.05 6.88 -3.92
CA ILE A 212 4.33 6.86 -2.49
C ILE A 212 3.44 5.92 -1.69
N SER A 213 2.23 5.61 -2.18
CA SER A 213 1.30 4.72 -1.45
C SER A 213 1.56 3.25 -1.76
N ASP A 214 1.62 2.88 -3.05
CA ASP A 214 1.71 1.48 -3.46
C ASP A 214 3.09 0.87 -3.12
N VAL A 215 4.15 1.71 -3.03
CA VAL A 215 5.47 1.27 -2.55
C VAL A 215 5.43 0.68 -1.13
N CYS A 216 4.47 1.10 -0.29
CA CYS A 216 4.33 0.56 1.06
C CYS A 216 3.89 -0.92 1.05
N GLY A 217 3.25 -1.38 -0.03
CA GLY A 217 2.86 -2.78 -0.25
C GLY A 217 4.01 -3.73 -0.62
N MET A 218 5.27 -3.32 -0.40
CA MET A 218 6.46 -4.06 -0.85
C MET A 218 7.30 -4.67 0.29
N ASN A 219 7.14 -4.24 1.55
CA ASN A 219 8.09 -4.47 2.66
C ASN A 219 9.54 -4.05 2.31
N LEU A 220 9.73 -3.01 1.48
CA LEU A 220 11.06 -2.48 1.14
C LEU A 220 11.20 -0.98 1.47
N TRP A 221 10.08 -0.32 1.79
CA TRP A 221 9.99 1.11 2.01
C TRP A 221 9.94 1.43 3.50
N ASN A 222 10.82 2.33 3.95
CA ASN A 222 10.78 2.87 5.29
C ASN A 222 9.85 4.10 5.29
N ILE A 223 8.64 3.93 5.82
CA ILE A 223 7.58 4.95 5.78
C ILE A 223 8.00 6.21 6.52
N ALA A 224 8.60 6.08 7.70
CA ALA A 224 9.02 7.21 8.52
C ALA A 224 10.17 8.02 7.88
N LYS A 225 11.11 7.33 7.21
CA LYS A 225 12.22 7.98 6.50
C LYS A 225 11.84 8.49 5.11
N GLY A 226 10.72 8.02 4.55
CA GLY A 226 10.35 8.31 3.17
C GLY A 226 11.43 7.86 2.17
N ALA A 227 12.02 6.69 2.41
CA ALA A 227 13.13 6.15 1.61
C ALA A 227 13.13 4.62 1.61
N TRP A 228 13.84 4.01 0.65
CA TRP A 228 14.11 2.58 0.67
C TRP A 228 14.87 2.19 1.94
N ASP A 229 14.51 1.05 2.54
CA ASP A 229 15.23 0.51 3.69
C ASP A 229 16.40 -0.39 3.23
N TRP A 230 17.62 -0.05 3.64
CA TRP A 230 18.82 -0.71 3.14
C TRP A 230 19.01 -2.14 3.66
N ASP A 231 18.53 -2.44 4.86
CA ASP A 231 18.63 -3.80 5.40
C ASP A 231 17.66 -4.73 4.67
N LEU A 232 16.46 -4.24 4.35
CA LEU A 232 15.46 -4.97 3.56
C LEU A 232 15.89 -5.14 2.09
N LEU A 233 16.48 -4.11 1.49
CA LEU A 233 17.06 -4.23 0.14
C LEU A 233 18.24 -5.21 0.11
N THR A 234 19.09 -5.18 1.12
CA THR A 234 20.23 -6.11 1.25
C THR A 234 19.73 -7.54 1.40
N LEU A 235 18.69 -7.76 2.20
CA LEU A 235 18.05 -9.06 2.35
C LEU A 235 17.48 -9.57 1.01
N ALA A 236 16.63 -8.78 0.35
CA ALA A 236 16.00 -9.17 -0.90
C ALA A 236 17.01 -9.32 -2.05
N GLY A 237 18.06 -8.50 -2.05
CA GLY A 237 19.17 -8.58 -2.98
C GLY A 237 20.10 -9.77 -2.70
N GLY A 238 20.24 -10.19 -1.44
CA GLY A 238 21.15 -11.27 -0.99
C GLY A 238 22.54 -10.78 -0.55
N SER A 239 22.92 -9.56 -0.91
CA SER A 239 24.15 -8.88 -0.48
C SER A 239 23.96 -7.37 -0.55
N LYS A 240 24.90 -6.59 0.02
CA LYS A 240 24.82 -5.12 -0.01
C LYS A 240 24.91 -4.60 -1.44
N GLU A 241 25.84 -5.14 -2.22
CA GLU A 241 26.05 -4.81 -3.63
C GLU A 241 24.81 -5.15 -4.46
N ASP A 242 24.19 -6.29 -4.17
CA ASP A 242 22.95 -6.69 -4.83
C ASP A 242 21.73 -5.87 -4.40
N GLY A 243 21.72 -5.38 -3.16
CA GLY A 243 20.72 -4.42 -2.69
C GLY A 243 20.79 -3.09 -3.45
N GLU A 244 21.99 -2.60 -3.78
CA GLU A 244 22.16 -1.43 -4.66
C GLU A 244 21.68 -1.70 -6.09
N ILE A 245 21.94 -2.90 -6.62
CA ILE A 245 21.41 -3.35 -7.91
C ILE A 245 19.88 -3.35 -7.88
N LEU A 246 19.27 -3.93 -6.84
CA LEU A 246 17.82 -3.95 -6.65
C LEU A 246 17.24 -2.53 -6.59
N ARG A 247 17.84 -1.62 -5.80
CA ARG A 247 17.42 -0.22 -5.74
C ARG A 247 17.43 0.44 -7.13
N ARG A 248 18.43 0.16 -7.98
CA ARG A 248 18.48 0.69 -9.35
C ARG A 248 17.38 0.12 -10.25
N LYS A 249 17.04 -1.16 -10.09
CA LYS A 249 15.94 -1.82 -10.82
C LYS A 249 14.57 -1.24 -10.41
N LEU A 250 14.39 -0.95 -9.12
CA LEU A 250 13.17 -0.32 -8.59
C LEU A 250 13.06 1.18 -8.93
N GLY A 251 14.20 1.88 -8.99
CA GLY A 251 14.24 3.30 -9.28
C GLY A 251 13.88 4.19 -8.09
N ASP A 252 13.56 5.45 -8.39
CA ASP A 252 13.13 6.42 -7.40
C ASP A 252 11.61 6.35 -7.21
N VAL A 253 11.17 6.61 -5.98
CA VAL A 253 9.75 6.67 -5.63
C VAL A 253 9.27 8.10 -5.79
N ARG A 254 8.10 8.27 -6.40
CA ARG A 254 7.48 9.58 -6.52
C ARG A 254 6.75 9.93 -5.22
N ALA A 255 7.31 10.88 -4.48
CA ALA A 255 6.74 11.36 -3.22
C ALA A 255 5.44 12.17 -3.39
N ASP A 256 5.33 12.96 -4.47
CA ASP A 256 4.10 13.70 -4.77
C ASP A 256 3.10 12.80 -5.51
N GLY A 257 2.02 12.45 -4.82
CA GLY A 257 0.92 11.66 -5.36
C GLY A 257 0.15 12.35 -6.49
N GLY A 258 0.32 13.66 -6.69
CA GLY A 258 -0.32 14.42 -7.77
C GLY A 258 0.65 14.91 -8.82
N GLY A 259 0.21 15.93 -9.57
CA GLY A 259 0.96 16.54 -10.66
C GLY A 259 1.16 15.61 -11.86
N SER A 260 1.71 16.16 -12.94
CA SER A 260 2.03 15.38 -14.15
C SER A 260 3.35 14.61 -13.99
N MET A 261 3.40 13.41 -14.55
CA MET A 261 4.63 12.65 -14.83
C MET A 261 5.14 12.86 -16.26
N GLY A 262 4.34 13.49 -17.11
CA GLY A 262 4.60 13.71 -18.53
C GLY A 262 3.31 13.65 -19.36
N ALA A 263 3.43 14.07 -20.62
CA ALA A 263 2.34 13.90 -21.58
C ALA A 263 2.16 12.42 -21.94
N ILE A 264 0.95 12.05 -22.37
CA ILE A 264 0.67 10.73 -22.95
C ILE A 264 1.58 10.46 -24.15
N SER A 265 1.96 9.19 -24.35
CA SER A 265 2.73 8.79 -25.53
C SER A 265 2.00 9.13 -26.84
N ASP A 266 2.75 9.60 -27.84
CA ASP A 266 2.26 9.89 -29.20
C ASP A 266 1.59 8.66 -29.85
N TYR A 267 1.91 7.45 -29.39
CA TYR A 267 1.20 6.22 -29.75
C TYR A 267 -0.31 6.37 -29.60
N TYR A 268 -0.79 6.83 -28.44
CA TYR A 268 -2.23 6.94 -28.15
C TYR A 268 -2.88 8.12 -28.85
N VAL A 269 -2.12 9.20 -29.07
CA VAL A 269 -2.57 10.36 -29.86
C VAL A 269 -2.89 9.91 -31.28
N GLN A 270 -1.98 9.18 -31.92
CA GLN A 270 -2.13 8.75 -33.32
C GLN A 270 -3.11 7.58 -33.49
N ARG A 271 -3.10 6.62 -32.56
CA ARG A 271 -3.91 5.40 -32.67
C ARG A 271 -5.35 5.58 -32.21
N TYR A 272 -5.55 6.31 -31.12
CA TYR A 272 -6.86 6.43 -30.45
C TYR A 272 -7.40 7.86 -30.47
N GLY A 273 -6.63 8.85 -30.93
CA GLY A 273 -7.09 10.24 -31.02
C GLY A 273 -7.06 11.01 -29.69
N PHE A 274 -6.23 10.59 -28.73
CA PHE A 274 -6.05 11.34 -27.49
C PHE A 274 -5.48 12.74 -27.75
N SER A 275 -5.78 13.67 -26.84
CA SER A 275 -5.12 14.98 -26.84
C SER A 275 -3.63 14.87 -26.59
N LYS A 276 -2.81 15.63 -27.33
CA LYS A 276 -1.38 15.83 -27.01
C LYS A 276 -1.17 16.54 -25.67
N GLU A 277 -2.18 17.24 -25.17
CA GLU A 277 -2.15 17.91 -23.87
C GLU A 277 -2.50 16.96 -22.72
N CYS A 278 -2.92 15.72 -23.00
CA CYS A 278 -3.27 14.74 -21.97
C CYS A 278 -2.05 14.42 -21.09
N GLN A 279 -2.19 14.62 -19.79
CA GLN A 279 -1.15 14.37 -18.79
C GLN A 279 -1.34 13.02 -18.11
N ILE A 280 -0.26 12.31 -17.85
CA ILE A 280 -0.26 11.09 -17.05
C ILE A 280 0.08 11.46 -15.62
N ALA A 281 -0.87 11.27 -14.72
CA ALA A 281 -0.68 11.41 -13.28
C ALA A 281 -0.27 10.05 -12.66
N PRO A 282 0.31 10.04 -11.44
CA PRO A 282 0.75 8.81 -10.79
C PRO A 282 -0.40 7.82 -10.61
N PHE A 283 -0.17 6.57 -11.01
CA PHE A 283 -1.07 5.45 -10.70
C PHE A 283 -0.73 4.93 -9.31
N THR A 284 -1.69 4.28 -8.64
CA THR A 284 -1.49 3.77 -7.27
C THR A 284 -2.09 2.37 -7.12
N GLY A 285 -2.07 1.80 -5.93
CA GLY A 285 -2.70 0.52 -5.64
C GLY A 285 -4.24 0.61 -5.70
N ASP A 286 -4.92 -0.52 -5.91
CA ASP A 286 -6.39 -0.59 -5.92
C ASP A 286 -7.05 -0.11 -4.60
N ASN A 287 -6.53 -0.49 -3.43
CA ASN A 287 -7.07 -0.04 -2.15
C ASN A 287 -6.78 1.46 -1.91
N PRO A 288 -5.56 2.00 -2.14
CA PRO A 288 -5.32 3.44 -2.16
C PRO A 288 -6.25 4.20 -3.11
N SER A 289 -6.47 3.69 -4.33
CA SER A 289 -7.39 4.30 -5.29
C SER A 289 -8.84 4.25 -4.80
N THR A 290 -9.25 3.15 -4.16
CA THR A 290 -10.60 3.02 -3.60
C THR A 290 -10.87 4.06 -2.52
N ILE A 291 -9.89 4.40 -1.67
CA ILE A 291 -10.01 5.53 -0.72
C ILE A 291 -10.30 6.84 -1.45
N LEU A 292 -9.67 7.07 -2.60
CA LEU A 292 -9.86 8.28 -3.40
C LEU A 292 -11.19 8.31 -4.17
N SER A 293 -12.01 7.25 -4.12
CA SER A 293 -13.38 7.31 -4.64
C SER A 293 -14.29 8.25 -3.84
N LEU A 294 -13.83 8.67 -2.66
CA LEU A 294 -14.45 9.67 -1.81
C LEU A 294 -13.40 10.70 -1.36
N PRO A 295 -13.79 11.97 -1.15
CA PRO A 295 -12.95 12.94 -0.45
C PRO A 295 -12.97 12.64 1.07
N LEU A 296 -12.45 11.47 1.47
CA LEU A 296 -12.41 11.05 2.88
C LEU A 296 -11.60 12.05 3.70
N ARG A 297 -12.21 12.57 4.77
CA ARG A 297 -11.50 13.42 5.72
C ARG A 297 -10.69 12.54 6.67
N ALA A 298 -9.68 13.14 7.29
CA ALA A 298 -8.99 12.49 8.41
C ALA A 298 -9.99 12.06 9.50
N GLY A 299 -9.97 10.77 9.85
CA GLY A 299 -10.88 10.15 10.81
C GLY A 299 -12.21 9.63 10.22
N ASP A 300 -12.44 9.78 8.91
CA ASP A 300 -13.50 9.05 8.21
C ASP A 300 -13.06 7.60 7.97
N ALA A 301 -14.01 6.68 8.09
CA ALA A 301 -13.81 5.25 7.84
C ALA A 301 -14.66 4.77 6.66
N MET A 302 -14.16 3.81 5.91
CA MET A 302 -14.90 3.07 4.90
C MET A 302 -14.83 1.57 5.24
N VAL A 303 -15.99 0.92 5.29
CA VAL A 303 -16.13 -0.51 5.55
C VAL A 303 -16.72 -1.18 4.32
N SER A 304 -15.90 -1.96 3.63
CA SER A 304 -16.32 -2.79 2.52
C SER A 304 -16.81 -4.14 3.04
N LEU A 305 -18.11 -4.39 2.88
CA LEU A 305 -18.83 -5.56 3.38
C LEU A 305 -19.14 -6.52 2.22
N GLY A 306 -18.12 -7.21 1.71
CA GLY A 306 -18.25 -8.27 0.72
C GLY A 306 -18.19 -9.68 1.34
N THR A 307 -17.78 -10.67 0.55
CA THR A 307 -17.44 -12.02 1.04
C THR A 307 -16.39 -11.96 2.14
N SER A 308 -15.36 -11.14 1.94
CA SER A 308 -14.42 -10.63 2.93
C SER A 308 -14.88 -9.28 3.47
N THR A 309 -14.28 -8.82 4.57
CA THR A 309 -14.49 -7.45 5.06
C THR A 309 -13.18 -6.69 5.00
N THR A 310 -13.19 -5.51 4.39
CA THR A 310 -12.04 -4.59 4.35
C THR A 310 -12.41 -3.30 5.04
N PHE A 311 -11.58 -2.86 5.98
CA PHE A 311 -11.75 -1.59 6.67
C PHE A 311 -10.63 -0.66 6.26
N LEU A 312 -11.00 0.53 5.81
CA LEU A 312 -10.12 1.56 5.28
C LEU A 312 -10.33 2.85 6.09
N MET A 313 -9.26 3.53 6.45
CA MET A 313 -9.34 4.82 7.14
C MET A 313 -8.21 5.74 6.68
N SER A 314 -8.54 7.01 6.48
CA SER A 314 -7.54 8.07 6.34
C SER A 314 -7.23 8.64 7.72
N THR A 315 -5.97 8.62 8.15
CA THR A 315 -5.57 9.06 9.49
C THR A 315 -4.20 9.73 9.49
N PRO A 316 -3.97 10.79 10.30
CA PRO A 316 -2.64 11.34 10.52
C PRO A 316 -1.80 10.50 11.50
N HIS A 317 -2.38 9.47 12.11
CA HIS A 317 -1.72 8.67 13.14
C HIS A 317 -1.18 7.36 12.56
N PHE A 318 0.14 7.22 12.57
CA PHE A 318 0.82 5.97 12.25
C PHE A 318 0.99 5.13 13.52
N VAL A 319 0.20 4.06 13.65
CA VAL A 319 0.26 3.14 14.81
C VAL A 319 0.48 1.72 14.28
N ALA A 320 1.75 1.39 14.07
CA ALA A 320 2.13 0.09 13.51
C ALA A 320 1.74 -1.08 14.42
N ASP A 321 1.24 -2.14 13.79
CA ASP A 321 0.88 -3.41 14.42
C ASP A 321 0.97 -4.53 13.36
N PRO A 322 1.45 -5.74 13.69
CA PRO A 322 1.53 -6.86 12.75
C PRO A 322 0.18 -7.28 12.12
N ALA A 323 -0.94 -6.94 12.74
CA ALA A 323 -2.28 -7.25 12.26
C ALA A 323 -2.83 -6.25 11.24
N VAL A 324 -2.10 -5.16 10.95
CA VAL A 324 -2.62 -4.04 10.17
C VAL A 324 -1.68 -3.64 9.03
N HIS A 325 -2.23 -2.92 8.06
CA HIS A 325 -1.48 -2.35 6.96
C HIS A 325 -1.57 -0.82 7.00
N PHE A 326 -0.41 -0.16 7.03
CA PHE A 326 -0.26 1.27 6.86
C PHE A 326 0.45 1.58 5.56
N PHE A 327 -0.19 2.37 4.71
CA PHE A 327 0.42 2.94 3.52
C PHE A 327 0.46 4.47 3.68
N ASN A 328 1.44 5.13 3.06
CA ASN A 328 1.35 6.58 2.89
C ASN A 328 0.07 6.91 2.10
N HIS A 329 -0.61 8.02 2.42
CA HIS A 329 -1.80 8.43 1.69
C HIS A 329 -1.43 8.76 0.22
N PRO A 330 -2.22 8.31 -0.78
CA PRO A 330 -1.86 8.43 -2.20
C PRO A 330 -1.90 9.86 -2.75
N THR A 331 -2.39 10.84 -1.98
CA THR A 331 -2.50 12.25 -2.42
C THR A 331 -2.09 13.29 -1.37
N THR A 332 -2.08 12.94 -0.09
CA THR A 332 -2.09 13.93 1.00
C THR A 332 -0.97 13.63 1.98
N SER A 333 0.13 14.37 1.86
CA SER A 333 1.30 14.17 2.72
C SER A 333 0.94 14.36 4.19
N GLY A 334 1.51 13.53 5.06
CA GLY A 334 1.20 13.52 6.50
C GLY A 334 -0.05 12.72 6.89
N LEU A 335 -0.88 12.32 5.92
CA LEU A 335 -1.90 11.30 6.14
C LEU A 335 -1.38 9.91 5.75
N TYR A 336 -1.99 8.92 6.36
CA TYR A 336 -1.80 7.50 6.07
C TYR A 336 -3.14 6.87 5.71
N MET A 337 -3.06 5.86 4.87
CA MET A 337 -4.11 4.88 4.68
C MET A 337 -3.89 3.74 5.65
N PHE A 338 -4.84 3.52 6.54
CA PHE A 338 -4.94 2.34 7.38
C PHE A 338 -5.85 1.32 6.73
N MET A 339 -5.45 0.05 6.76
CA MET A 339 -6.21 -1.05 6.18
C MET A 339 -6.19 -2.29 7.06
N LEU A 340 -7.37 -2.91 7.22
CA LEU A 340 -7.57 -4.25 7.77
C LEU A 340 -8.30 -5.11 6.74
N CYS A 341 -7.87 -6.36 6.62
CA CYS A 341 -8.49 -7.33 5.72
C CYS A 341 -8.89 -8.59 6.50
N TYR A 342 -10.17 -8.91 6.49
CA TYR A 342 -10.76 -10.08 7.12
C TYR A 342 -11.25 -11.06 6.07
N LYS A 343 -10.90 -12.33 6.22
CA LYS A 343 -11.39 -13.39 5.34
C LYS A 343 -12.86 -13.71 5.62
N ASN A 344 -13.25 -13.76 6.88
CA ASN A 344 -14.60 -14.14 7.31
C ASN A 344 -15.52 -12.91 7.38
N GLY A 345 -15.98 -12.41 6.23
CA GLY A 345 -16.92 -11.30 6.10
C GLY A 345 -18.37 -11.77 5.94
N GLY A 346 -18.94 -11.52 4.75
CA GLY A 346 -20.30 -11.89 4.37
C GLY A 346 -20.57 -13.39 4.47
N LEU A 347 -19.61 -14.25 4.06
CA LEU A 347 -19.77 -15.71 4.13
C LEU A 347 -20.07 -16.20 5.56
N ALA A 348 -19.43 -15.60 6.56
CA ALA A 348 -19.66 -15.96 7.95
C ALA A 348 -21.05 -15.50 8.42
N ARG A 349 -21.50 -14.32 7.99
CA ARG A 349 -22.87 -13.83 8.24
C ARG A 349 -23.91 -14.70 7.55
N GLU A 350 -23.65 -15.14 6.32
CA GLU A 350 -24.52 -16.07 5.58
C GLU A 350 -24.67 -17.41 6.31
N LYS A 351 -23.57 -18.00 6.80
CA LYS A 351 -23.65 -19.25 7.59
C LYS A 351 -24.52 -19.10 8.84
N THR A 352 -24.47 -17.93 9.49
CA THR A 352 -25.32 -17.63 10.65
C THR A 352 -26.78 -17.41 10.23
N ARG A 353 -27.02 -16.63 9.18
CA ARG A 353 -28.35 -16.43 8.55
C ARG A 353 -29.00 -17.76 8.18
N ASP A 354 -28.25 -18.66 7.55
CA ASP A 354 -28.75 -19.95 7.05
C ASP A 354 -29.12 -20.92 8.17
N SER A 355 -28.64 -20.66 9.39
CA SER A 355 -29.01 -21.42 10.59
C SER A 355 -30.33 -20.93 11.20
N LEU A 356 -30.81 -19.74 10.85
CA LEU A 356 -32.09 -19.20 11.30
C LEU A 356 -33.27 -19.76 10.48
N ALA A 357 -34.49 -19.53 10.99
CA ALA A 357 -35.70 -19.82 10.24
C ALA A 357 -35.74 -19.03 8.92
N LYS A 358 -36.14 -19.69 7.82
CA LYS A 358 -36.24 -19.05 6.51
C LYS A 358 -37.24 -17.89 6.52
N SER A 359 -36.94 -16.85 5.75
CA SER A 359 -37.85 -15.73 5.54
C SER A 359 -39.14 -16.20 4.84
N SER A 360 -40.24 -15.48 5.09
CA SER A 360 -41.52 -15.67 4.41
C SER A 360 -41.77 -14.68 3.26
N ASP A 361 -40.94 -13.64 3.12
CA ASP A 361 -41.11 -12.55 2.15
C ASP A 361 -40.23 -12.68 0.89
N GLY A 362 -39.48 -13.77 0.78
CA GLY A 362 -38.58 -14.04 -0.35
C GLY A 362 -37.23 -13.34 -0.28
N ASN A 363 -37.01 -12.41 0.66
CA ASN A 363 -35.69 -11.86 0.94
C ASN A 363 -34.97 -12.75 1.98
N PRO A 364 -33.86 -13.42 1.61
CA PRO A 364 -33.18 -14.36 2.50
C PRO A 364 -32.62 -13.69 3.78
N TRP A 365 -32.44 -12.37 3.78
CA TRP A 365 -31.90 -11.63 4.92
C TRP A 365 -32.96 -11.16 5.93
N SER A 366 -34.25 -11.12 5.59
CA SER A 366 -35.27 -10.49 6.44
C SER A 366 -35.36 -11.08 7.86
N THR A 367 -35.27 -12.42 8.01
CA THR A 367 -35.26 -13.03 9.35
C THR A 367 -34.01 -12.64 10.14
N PHE A 368 -32.84 -12.68 9.49
CA PHE A 368 -31.58 -12.31 10.11
C PHE A 368 -31.61 -10.85 10.58
N GLU A 369 -32.05 -9.94 9.73
CA GLU A 369 -32.14 -8.51 10.06
C GLU A 369 -33.10 -8.24 11.21
N LYS A 370 -34.25 -8.91 11.22
CA LYS A 370 -35.21 -8.83 12.31
C LYS A 370 -34.58 -9.28 13.63
N VAL A 371 -33.96 -10.46 13.65
CA VAL A 371 -33.32 -11.01 14.87
C VAL A 371 -32.17 -10.10 15.34
N VAL A 372 -31.35 -9.56 14.43
CA VAL A 372 -30.28 -8.60 14.76
C VAL A 372 -30.83 -7.33 15.41
N LEU A 373 -32.00 -6.84 14.99
CA LEU A 373 -32.60 -5.62 15.54
C LEU A 373 -33.37 -5.87 16.84
N GLU A 374 -33.94 -7.07 17.02
CA GLU A 374 -34.69 -7.46 18.22
C GLU A 374 -33.77 -7.91 19.37
N THR A 375 -32.60 -8.47 19.06
CA THR A 375 -31.60 -8.85 20.06
C THR A 375 -30.93 -7.59 20.65
N PRO A 376 -30.88 -7.41 21.98
CA PRO A 376 -30.24 -6.25 22.61
C PRO A 376 -28.71 -6.17 22.37
N PRO A 377 -28.10 -4.97 22.49
CA PRO A 377 -26.66 -4.78 22.68
C PRO A 377 -26.02 -5.86 23.56
N LEU A 378 -25.01 -6.56 23.02
CA LEU A 378 -24.26 -7.62 23.71
C LEU A 378 -25.11 -8.78 24.24
N GLY A 379 -26.32 -8.98 23.69
CA GLY A 379 -27.28 -9.98 24.17
C GLY A 379 -27.84 -9.68 25.57
N LYS A 380 -27.69 -8.45 26.07
CA LYS A 380 -28.09 -8.05 27.43
C LYS A 380 -29.54 -7.54 27.46
N ALA A 381 -30.48 -8.40 27.84
CA ALA A 381 -31.88 -7.99 28.02
C ALA A 381 -32.04 -7.00 29.19
N ASN A 382 -31.21 -7.14 30.23
CA ASN A 382 -31.11 -6.23 31.36
C ASN A 382 -29.66 -5.76 31.55
N PRO A 383 -29.42 -4.58 32.16
CA PRO A 383 -28.06 -4.06 32.40
C PRO A 383 -27.15 -5.00 33.21
N THR A 384 -27.72 -5.87 34.04
CA THR A 384 -27.00 -6.84 34.88
C THR A 384 -26.74 -8.18 34.21
N ASP A 385 -27.33 -8.42 33.03
CA ASP A 385 -27.11 -9.68 32.32
C ASP A 385 -25.65 -9.76 31.83
N PRO A 386 -25.04 -10.97 31.79
CA PRO A 386 -23.72 -11.15 31.21
C PRO A 386 -23.68 -10.69 29.75
N ALA A 387 -22.61 -10.00 29.36
CA ALA A 387 -22.40 -9.64 27.96
C ALA A 387 -21.95 -10.87 27.16
N LYS A 388 -22.53 -11.08 25.99
CA LYS A 388 -22.18 -12.15 25.06
C LYS A 388 -21.14 -11.67 24.05
N LEU A 389 -20.01 -12.38 23.97
CA LEU A 389 -18.94 -12.12 23.00
C LEU A 389 -18.65 -13.38 22.20
N GLY A 390 -18.75 -13.30 20.88
CA GLY A 390 -18.49 -14.42 19.98
C GLY A 390 -17.33 -14.16 19.03
N LEU A 391 -16.66 -15.21 18.57
CA LEU A 391 -15.68 -15.20 17.48
C LEU A 391 -16.15 -16.19 16.41
N TYR A 392 -16.26 -15.76 15.15
CA TYR A 392 -16.91 -16.52 14.07
C TYR A 392 -16.01 -16.63 12.84
N PHE A 393 -15.20 -17.70 12.79
CA PHE A 393 -14.24 -17.94 11.71
C PHE A 393 -14.56 -19.26 11.00
N PRO A 394 -15.58 -19.36 10.12
CA PRO A 394 -15.86 -20.59 9.38
C PRO A 394 -14.70 -21.04 8.48
N LEU A 395 -13.80 -20.13 8.12
CA LEU A 395 -12.53 -20.39 7.45
C LEU A 395 -11.37 -19.90 8.34
N PRO A 396 -10.13 -20.40 8.15
CA PRO A 396 -8.96 -19.84 8.82
C PRO A 396 -8.86 -18.33 8.56
N GLU A 397 -8.74 -17.53 9.61
CA GLU A 397 -8.78 -16.07 9.57
C GLU A 397 -7.37 -15.47 9.37
N ILE A 398 -7.29 -14.24 8.87
CA ILE A 398 -6.06 -13.46 8.69
C ILE A 398 -5.78 -12.66 9.97
N VAL A 399 -6.81 -12.02 10.52
CA VAL A 399 -6.73 -11.11 11.66
C VAL A 399 -7.81 -11.48 12.71
N PRO A 400 -7.44 -12.14 13.82
CA PRO A 400 -6.15 -12.78 14.09
C PRO A 400 -5.92 -14.02 13.21
N ASN A 401 -4.66 -14.45 13.04
CA ASN A 401 -4.32 -15.65 12.27
C ASN A 401 -4.64 -16.91 13.09
N VAL A 402 -5.87 -17.41 12.95
CA VAL A 402 -6.40 -18.55 13.73
C VAL A 402 -7.10 -19.56 12.82
N ARG A 403 -7.21 -20.81 13.29
CA ARG A 403 -7.94 -21.87 12.58
C ARG A 403 -9.42 -21.56 12.48
N ALA A 404 -10.11 -22.29 11.61
CA ALA A 404 -11.56 -22.21 11.54
C ALA A 404 -12.22 -22.68 12.85
N GLY A 405 -13.18 -21.92 13.35
CA GLY A 405 -13.94 -22.25 14.56
C GLY A 405 -14.97 -21.21 14.95
N THR A 406 -15.72 -21.52 16.01
CA THR A 406 -16.65 -20.60 16.64
C THR A 406 -16.50 -20.71 18.15
N TRP A 407 -16.23 -19.58 18.80
CA TRP A 407 -16.05 -19.50 20.25
C TRP A 407 -17.07 -18.54 20.82
N ARG A 408 -17.63 -18.90 21.98
CA ARG A 408 -18.72 -18.17 22.63
C ARG A 408 -18.37 -17.93 24.08
N TYR A 409 -18.34 -16.66 24.47
CA TYR A 409 -17.97 -16.22 25.80
C TYR A 409 -19.09 -15.42 26.44
N SER A 410 -19.14 -15.50 27.77
CA SER A 410 -19.95 -14.64 28.62
C SER A 410 -19.01 -13.83 29.48
N LEU A 411 -19.26 -12.52 29.55
CA LEU A 411 -18.54 -11.59 30.39
C LEU A 411 -19.46 -11.13 31.53
N SER A 412 -19.11 -11.48 32.75
CA SER A 412 -19.83 -11.09 33.96
C SER A 412 -18.84 -10.61 35.01
N ASN A 413 -19.10 -9.45 35.62
CA ASN A 413 -18.22 -8.86 36.65
C ASN A 413 -16.73 -8.75 36.25
N GLY A 414 -16.45 -8.54 34.95
CA GLY A 414 -15.08 -8.46 34.42
C GLY A 414 -14.42 -9.82 34.16
N GLU A 415 -15.09 -10.93 34.44
CA GLU A 415 -14.58 -12.28 34.19
C GLU A 415 -15.14 -12.82 32.86
N LEU A 416 -14.23 -13.20 31.96
CA LEU A 416 -14.55 -13.80 30.66
C LEU A 416 -14.52 -15.33 30.75
N THR A 417 -15.67 -15.97 30.52
CA THR A 417 -15.84 -17.42 30.60
C THR A 417 -16.39 -17.98 29.29
N GLU A 418 -15.70 -18.98 28.72
CA GLU A 418 -16.20 -19.72 27.55
C GLU A 418 -17.44 -20.53 27.96
N SER A 419 -18.58 -20.24 27.35
CA SER A 419 -19.91 -20.67 27.83
C SER A 419 -20.89 -20.91 26.68
N PRO A 420 -20.57 -21.81 25.73
CA PRO A 420 -21.42 -22.06 24.56
C PRO A 420 -22.83 -22.59 24.92
N ALA A 421 -22.99 -23.22 26.09
CA ALA A 421 -24.28 -23.76 26.55
C ALA A 421 -25.27 -22.67 26.99
N ASP A 422 -24.79 -21.47 27.33
CA ASP A 422 -25.63 -20.35 27.81
C ASP A 422 -26.22 -19.51 26.67
N TRP A 423 -25.87 -19.86 25.42
CA TRP A 423 -26.31 -19.16 24.21
C TRP A 423 -27.55 -19.83 23.63
N LYS A 424 -28.57 -19.02 23.33
CA LYS A 424 -29.73 -19.37 22.52
C LYS A 424 -29.35 -19.25 21.05
N SER A 425 -28.55 -20.20 20.58
CA SER A 425 -28.17 -20.29 19.17
C SER A 425 -29.31 -20.87 18.34
N PRO A 426 -29.57 -20.36 17.12
CA PRO A 426 -28.77 -19.35 16.40
C PRO A 426 -29.19 -17.89 16.62
N GLU A 427 -30.22 -17.60 17.44
CA GLU A 427 -30.76 -16.25 17.60
C GLU A 427 -29.75 -15.26 18.20
N ASP A 428 -29.03 -15.67 19.26
CA ASP A 428 -27.97 -14.84 19.84
C ASP A 428 -26.80 -14.62 18.87
N ASP A 429 -26.49 -15.63 18.03
CA ASP A 429 -25.38 -15.57 17.08
C ASP A 429 -25.63 -14.55 15.97
N ALA A 430 -26.89 -14.35 15.58
CA ALA A 430 -27.26 -13.44 14.49
C ALA A 430 -26.73 -12.02 14.72
N ARG A 431 -26.89 -11.49 15.94
CA ARG A 431 -26.37 -10.18 16.32
C ARG A 431 -24.88 -10.22 16.68
N ALA A 432 -24.48 -11.23 17.46
CA ALA A 432 -23.12 -11.35 17.96
C ALA A 432 -22.08 -11.46 16.85
N ILE A 433 -22.39 -12.06 15.69
CA ILE A 433 -21.45 -12.09 14.56
C ILE A 433 -21.18 -10.71 13.99
N VAL A 434 -22.20 -9.86 13.87
CA VAL A 434 -22.04 -8.49 13.38
C VAL A 434 -21.27 -7.67 14.41
N GLU A 435 -21.61 -7.80 15.70
CA GLU A 435 -20.87 -7.15 16.78
C GLU A 435 -19.41 -7.58 16.82
N SER A 436 -19.12 -8.87 16.69
CA SER A 436 -17.78 -9.46 16.70
C SER A 436 -16.90 -8.84 15.60
N GLN A 437 -17.41 -8.81 14.37
CA GLN A 437 -16.70 -8.23 13.24
C GLN A 437 -16.41 -6.74 13.49
N VAL A 438 -17.39 -5.98 13.95
CA VAL A 438 -17.23 -4.53 14.15
C VAL A 438 -16.39 -4.21 15.42
N LEU A 439 -16.45 -5.02 16.47
CA LEU A 439 -15.58 -4.92 17.64
C LEU A 439 -14.12 -5.14 17.26
N SER A 440 -13.85 -6.08 16.36
CA SER A 440 -12.51 -6.29 15.82
C SER A 440 -11.99 -5.05 15.08
N LEU A 441 -12.85 -4.37 14.30
CA LEU A 441 -12.52 -3.10 13.65
C LEU A 441 -12.21 -2.01 14.69
N ARG A 442 -13.06 -1.87 15.71
CA ARG A 442 -12.88 -0.87 16.77
C ARG A 442 -11.61 -1.13 17.57
N LEU A 443 -11.33 -2.38 17.93
CA LEU A 443 -10.16 -2.77 18.71
C LEU A 443 -8.86 -2.27 18.06
N ARG A 444 -8.77 -2.42 16.74
CA ARG A 444 -7.57 -2.11 15.94
C ARG A 444 -7.51 -0.67 15.46
N SER A 445 -8.66 0.02 15.35
CA SER A 445 -8.72 1.43 14.93
C SER A 445 -8.82 2.44 16.07
N LYS A 446 -9.06 2.01 17.32
CA LYS A 446 -9.28 2.92 18.48
C LYS A 446 -8.15 3.92 18.74
N ASN A 447 -6.90 3.57 18.39
CA ASN A 447 -5.73 4.45 18.58
C ASN A 447 -5.47 5.37 17.38
N LEU A 448 -6.27 5.27 16.32
CA LEU A 448 -6.14 6.03 15.07
C LEU A 448 -7.09 7.22 15.00
N VAL A 449 -8.09 7.22 15.88
CA VAL A 449 -9.13 8.22 15.96
C VAL A 449 -8.78 9.24 17.04
N VAL A 450 -9.18 10.49 16.81
CA VAL A 450 -9.12 11.58 17.79
C VAL A 450 -10.52 12.05 18.11
N SER A 451 -10.68 12.82 19.17
CA SER A 451 -11.96 13.45 19.47
C SER A 451 -12.38 14.35 18.30
N PRO A 452 -13.56 14.12 17.69
CA PRO A 452 -14.01 14.89 16.54
C PRO A 452 -14.63 16.24 16.90
N GLY A 453 -14.83 16.52 18.20
CA GLY A 453 -15.43 17.76 18.70
C GLY A 453 -15.50 17.80 20.23
N GLU A 454 -15.79 18.97 20.79
CA GLU A 454 -15.84 19.18 22.24
C GLU A 454 -16.84 18.23 22.92
N GLY A 455 -16.41 17.58 24.00
CA GLY A 455 -17.25 16.64 24.77
C GLY A 455 -17.48 15.28 24.11
N LEU A 456 -16.89 15.01 22.94
CA LEU A 456 -17.02 13.72 22.25
C LEU A 456 -15.79 12.83 22.49
N PRO A 457 -15.97 11.51 22.68
CA PRO A 457 -14.84 10.59 22.78
C PRO A 457 -14.10 10.46 21.44
N ALA A 458 -12.88 9.94 21.48
CA ALA A 458 -12.12 9.62 20.27
C ALA A 458 -12.83 8.49 19.49
N GLN A 459 -13.32 8.82 18.29
CA GLN A 459 -14.10 7.92 17.44
C GLN A 459 -14.16 8.45 15.99
N PRO A 460 -14.58 7.63 15.00
CA PRO A 460 -14.72 8.08 13.64
C PRO A 460 -15.71 9.24 13.48
N LYS A 461 -15.46 10.13 12.51
CA LYS A 461 -16.41 11.19 12.16
C LYS A 461 -17.58 10.63 11.36
N ARG A 462 -17.28 10.04 10.21
CA ARG A 462 -18.24 9.36 9.33
C ARG A 462 -17.81 7.92 9.08
N ILE A 463 -18.79 7.05 8.85
CA ILE A 463 -18.56 5.67 8.45
C ILE A 463 -19.29 5.43 7.13
N TYR A 464 -18.56 5.10 6.08
CA TYR A 464 -19.11 4.74 4.78
C TYR A 464 -19.18 3.22 4.63
N LEU A 465 -20.30 2.68 4.20
CA LEU A 465 -20.53 1.28 3.95
C LEU A 465 -20.67 1.03 2.44
N VAL A 466 -19.91 0.06 1.95
CA VAL A 466 -19.96 -0.42 0.55
C VAL A 466 -20.06 -1.94 0.51
N GLY A 467 -20.40 -2.51 -0.65
CA GLY A 467 -20.54 -3.96 -0.84
C GLY A 467 -21.92 -4.50 -0.41
N GLY A 468 -22.20 -5.78 -0.70
CA GLY A 468 -23.53 -6.36 -0.51
C GLY A 468 -24.08 -6.25 0.92
N GLY A 469 -23.22 -6.28 1.94
CA GLY A 469 -23.64 -6.10 3.32
C GLY A 469 -24.08 -4.67 3.68
N SER A 470 -23.74 -3.65 2.88
CA SER A 470 -24.17 -2.26 3.11
C SER A 470 -25.66 -2.03 2.84
N LEU A 471 -26.32 -2.97 2.15
CA LEU A 471 -27.76 -2.94 1.88
C LEU A 471 -28.59 -3.25 3.13
N SER A 472 -27.98 -3.86 4.16
CA SER A 472 -28.67 -4.27 5.37
C SER A 472 -28.75 -3.14 6.40
N PRO A 473 -29.95 -2.61 6.71
CA PRO A 473 -30.10 -1.58 7.75
C PRO A 473 -29.74 -2.11 9.14
N ALA A 474 -29.91 -3.41 9.38
CA ALA A 474 -29.53 -4.04 10.64
C ALA A 474 -28.01 -4.05 10.84
N ILE A 475 -27.24 -4.35 9.80
CA ILE A 475 -25.78 -4.27 9.85
C ILE A 475 -25.33 -2.82 10.03
N ALA A 476 -25.91 -1.87 9.28
CA ALA A 476 -25.59 -0.45 9.41
C ALA A 476 -25.85 0.07 10.83
N ARG A 477 -26.93 -0.39 11.47
CA ARG A 477 -27.25 -0.08 12.87
C ARG A 477 -26.16 -0.57 13.84
N VAL A 478 -25.75 -1.84 13.74
CA VAL A 478 -24.71 -2.40 14.62
C VAL A 478 -23.36 -1.71 14.38
N VAL A 479 -23.04 -1.38 13.13
CA VAL A 479 -21.85 -0.57 12.81
C VAL A 479 -21.89 0.77 13.54
N GLY A 480 -23.02 1.48 13.48
CA GLY A 480 -23.22 2.75 14.18
C GLY A 480 -23.08 2.61 15.69
N ASP A 481 -23.70 1.57 16.27
CA ASP A 481 -23.66 1.28 17.70
C ASP A 481 -22.24 0.99 18.21
N VAL A 482 -21.44 0.21 17.46
CA VAL A 482 -20.11 -0.25 17.91
C VAL A 482 -19.01 0.74 17.54
N LEU A 483 -18.89 1.19 16.28
CA LEU A 483 -17.81 2.09 15.85
C LEU A 483 -18.09 3.56 16.22
N GLY A 484 -19.36 4.00 16.15
CA GLY A 484 -19.77 5.33 16.62
C GLY A 484 -19.41 6.50 15.72
N GLY A 485 -19.79 6.46 14.44
CA GLY A 485 -19.65 7.62 13.55
C GLY A 485 -20.49 8.80 14.06
N VAL A 486 -19.87 9.91 14.46
CA VAL A 486 -20.56 11.08 15.04
C VAL A 486 -21.54 11.73 14.07
N GLU A 487 -21.11 11.89 12.82
CA GLU A 487 -21.94 12.49 11.78
C GLU A 487 -22.89 11.46 11.15
N GLY A 488 -22.62 10.16 11.30
CA GLY A 488 -23.51 9.07 10.90
C GLY A 488 -22.84 7.92 10.18
N VAL A 489 -23.67 6.95 9.80
CA VAL A 489 -23.32 5.84 8.90
C VAL A 489 -23.99 6.07 7.56
N TYR A 490 -23.20 5.98 6.50
CA TYR A 490 -23.59 6.32 5.14
C TYR A 490 -23.41 5.09 4.27
N LYS A 491 -24.35 4.84 3.37
CA LYS A 491 -24.21 3.88 2.28
C LYS A 491 -23.75 4.63 1.04
N LEU A 492 -22.72 4.11 0.38
CA LEU A 492 -22.19 4.66 -0.86
C LEU A 492 -22.55 3.73 -2.02
N ASP A 493 -23.24 4.26 -3.03
CA ASP A 493 -23.55 3.54 -4.27
C ASP A 493 -22.57 3.96 -5.38
N VAL A 494 -21.32 3.51 -5.26
CA VAL A 494 -20.28 3.69 -6.29
C VAL A 494 -20.23 2.53 -7.29
N GLY A 495 -21.20 1.61 -7.22
CA GLY A 495 -21.18 0.36 -7.97
C GLY A 495 -19.86 -0.41 -7.82
N GLY A 496 -19.57 -1.28 -8.80
CA GLY A 496 -18.29 -1.97 -8.91
C GLY A 496 -17.12 -1.08 -9.37
N ASN A 497 -17.27 0.24 -9.41
CA ASN A 497 -16.36 1.18 -10.09
C ASN A 497 -15.52 2.06 -9.15
N ALA A 498 -15.65 1.92 -7.83
CA ALA A 498 -14.97 2.77 -6.83
C ALA A 498 -13.46 2.97 -7.14
N CYS A 499 -12.76 1.89 -7.41
CA CYS A 499 -11.33 1.91 -7.70
C CYS A 499 -10.98 2.77 -8.95
N ALA A 500 -11.68 2.56 -10.07
CA ALA A 500 -11.48 3.33 -11.29
C ALA A 500 -11.90 4.80 -11.13
N LEU A 501 -12.99 5.06 -10.38
CA LEU A 501 -13.43 6.42 -10.03
C LEU A 501 -12.38 7.17 -9.22
N GLY A 502 -11.77 6.52 -8.22
CA GLY A 502 -10.68 7.13 -7.46
C GLY A 502 -9.47 7.49 -8.32
N GLY A 503 -9.14 6.64 -9.31
CA GLY A 503 -8.15 6.95 -10.32
C GLY A 503 -8.54 8.17 -11.16
N ALA A 504 -9.80 8.26 -11.58
CA ALA A 504 -10.29 9.40 -12.35
C ALA A 504 -10.29 10.70 -11.52
N TYR A 505 -10.69 10.65 -10.25
CA TYR A 505 -10.61 11.79 -9.32
C TYR A 505 -9.18 12.21 -9.05
N LYS A 506 -8.26 11.25 -8.91
CA LYS A 506 -6.82 11.52 -8.81
C LYS A 506 -6.31 12.24 -10.04
N ALA A 507 -6.77 11.87 -11.25
CA ALA A 507 -6.43 12.57 -12.49
C ALA A 507 -6.97 14.00 -12.53
N VAL A 508 -8.23 14.23 -12.11
CA VAL A 508 -8.81 15.58 -11.99
C VAL A 508 -7.96 16.43 -11.06
N TRP A 509 -7.71 15.95 -9.83
CA TRP A 509 -6.91 16.69 -8.85
C TRP A 509 -5.49 16.94 -9.36
N ALA A 510 -4.80 15.93 -9.89
CA ALA A 510 -3.42 16.08 -10.32
C ALA A 510 -3.24 17.12 -11.44
N VAL A 511 -4.22 17.26 -12.34
CA VAL A 511 -4.16 18.17 -13.49
C VAL A 511 -4.76 19.54 -13.19
N GLU A 512 -5.81 19.62 -12.37
CA GLU A 512 -6.53 20.87 -12.12
C GLU A 512 -6.18 21.57 -10.81
N ARG A 513 -5.48 20.92 -9.87
CA ARG A 513 -5.10 21.54 -8.58
C ARG A 513 -4.31 22.82 -8.78
N LYS A 514 -4.61 23.84 -7.98
CA LYS A 514 -3.88 25.12 -7.99
C LYS A 514 -2.92 25.20 -6.82
N GLY A 515 -1.63 25.40 -7.12
CA GLY A 515 -0.62 25.54 -6.07
C GLY A 515 -0.53 24.29 -5.19
N ALA A 516 -0.80 24.45 -3.90
CA ALA A 516 -0.74 23.38 -2.89
C ALA A 516 -2.13 22.82 -2.51
N GLU A 517 -3.17 23.10 -3.30
CA GLU A 517 -4.54 22.62 -3.07
C GLU A 517 -4.58 21.10 -2.93
N THR A 518 -5.14 20.61 -1.82
CA THR A 518 -5.18 19.17 -1.52
C THR A 518 -6.29 18.46 -2.30
N PHE A 519 -6.23 17.14 -2.29
CA PHE A 519 -7.26 16.32 -2.92
C PHE A 519 -8.62 16.56 -2.27
N GLU A 520 -8.66 16.60 -0.94
CA GLU A 520 -9.87 16.81 -0.15
C GLU A 520 -10.45 18.21 -0.39
N GLU A 521 -9.62 19.22 -0.63
CA GLU A 521 -10.07 20.58 -0.98
C GLU A 521 -10.72 20.62 -2.37
N LEU A 522 -10.01 20.18 -3.42
CA LEU A 522 -10.52 20.28 -4.80
C LEU A 522 -11.67 19.32 -5.07
N ILE A 523 -11.50 18.04 -4.72
CA ILE A 523 -12.50 17.01 -4.99
C ILE A 523 -13.66 17.17 -4.02
N GLY A 524 -13.40 17.47 -2.74
CA GLY A 524 -14.45 17.72 -1.76
C GLY A 524 -15.34 18.92 -2.12
N ALA A 525 -14.79 19.97 -2.75
CA ALA A 525 -15.59 21.11 -3.22
C ALA A 525 -16.51 20.78 -4.42
N ARG A 526 -16.19 19.74 -5.19
CA ARG A 526 -16.93 19.34 -6.40
C ARG A 526 -17.82 18.13 -6.18
N TRP A 527 -17.55 17.36 -5.13
CA TRP A 527 -18.26 16.14 -4.84
C TRP A 527 -19.59 16.44 -4.14
N ASN A 528 -20.68 16.04 -4.78
CA ASN A 528 -22.02 16.23 -4.23
C ASN A 528 -22.40 15.09 -3.29
N GLU A 529 -22.19 15.29 -1.99
CA GLU A 529 -22.49 14.30 -0.95
C GLU A 529 -23.95 13.83 -0.99
N SER A 530 -24.90 14.75 -1.20
CA SER A 530 -26.33 14.42 -1.20
C SER A 530 -26.79 13.54 -2.35
N GLU A 531 -26.04 13.50 -3.45
CA GLU A 531 -26.32 12.66 -4.61
C GLU A 531 -25.51 11.36 -4.60
N ALA A 532 -24.39 11.33 -3.88
CA ALA A 532 -23.45 10.21 -3.91
C ALA A 532 -23.61 9.25 -2.72
N VAL A 533 -24.12 9.71 -1.57
CA VAL A 533 -24.31 8.88 -0.38
C VAL A 533 -25.69 9.01 0.24
N GLU A 534 -26.15 7.93 0.85
CA GLU A 534 -27.38 7.87 1.62
C GLU A 534 -27.04 7.68 3.10
N LYS A 535 -27.48 8.57 3.99
CA LYS A 535 -27.34 8.36 5.43
C LYS A 535 -28.31 7.27 5.89
N VAL A 536 -27.78 6.11 6.29
CA VAL A 536 -28.56 4.90 6.64
C VAL A 536 -28.68 4.67 8.14
N ASP A 537 -27.82 5.29 8.95
CA ASP A 537 -27.97 5.29 10.42
C ASP A 537 -27.40 6.59 11.02
N ILE A 538 -27.89 6.97 12.21
CA ILE A 538 -27.39 8.15 12.93
C ILE A 538 -25.97 7.93 13.50
N GLY A 539 -25.50 6.69 13.59
CA GLY A 539 -24.18 6.34 14.10
C GLY A 539 -24.10 6.38 15.61
N TYR A 540 -23.31 7.32 16.15
CA TYR A 540 -22.95 7.37 17.56
C TYR A 540 -24.15 7.49 18.51
N ARG A 541 -24.27 6.51 19.44
CA ARG A 541 -25.23 6.50 20.55
C ARG A 541 -24.46 6.36 21.86
N PRO A 542 -24.30 7.44 22.67
CA PRO A 542 -23.31 7.48 23.75
C PRO A 542 -23.35 6.29 24.71
N GLN A 543 -24.53 5.96 25.23
CA GLN A 543 -24.70 4.87 26.21
C GLN A 543 -24.37 3.50 25.61
N VAL A 544 -24.83 3.23 24.38
CA VAL A 544 -24.58 1.96 23.69
C VAL A 544 -23.12 1.84 23.27
N TRP A 545 -22.56 2.91 22.71
CA TRP A 545 -21.15 2.96 22.30
C TRP A 545 -20.20 2.77 23.48
N GLN A 546 -20.56 3.30 24.66
CA GLN A 546 -19.81 3.11 25.90
C GLN A 546 -19.82 1.63 26.33
N GLN A 547 -20.98 0.95 26.28
CA GLN A 547 -21.07 -0.49 26.61
C GLN A 547 -20.11 -1.32 25.76
N TYR A 548 -20.01 -1.02 24.45
CA TYR A 548 -19.04 -1.70 23.58
C TYR A 548 -17.59 -1.35 23.90
N GLY A 549 -17.33 -0.14 24.39
CA GLY A 549 -16.00 0.26 24.86
C GLY A 549 -15.57 -0.52 26.10
N GLU A 550 -16.49 -0.79 27.03
CA GLU A 550 -16.24 -1.51 28.27
C GLU A 550 -15.89 -3.00 28.04
N VAL A 551 -16.44 -3.63 26.99
CA VAL A 551 -16.15 -5.04 26.67
C VAL A 551 -14.94 -5.24 25.76
N LEU A 552 -14.37 -4.17 25.20
CA LEU A 552 -13.30 -4.24 24.22
C LEU A 552 -12.03 -4.96 24.73
N PRO A 553 -11.57 -4.76 25.99
CA PRO A 553 -10.47 -5.53 26.56
C PRO A 553 -10.77 -7.03 26.69
N ALA A 554 -12.01 -7.38 27.03
CA ALA A 554 -12.43 -8.78 27.13
C ALA A 554 -12.56 -9.44 25.74
N PHE A 555 -12.97 -8.69 24.71
CA PHE A 555 -12.94 -9.15 23.33
C PHE A 555 -11.51 -9.42 22.85
N GLU A 556 -10.56 -8.53 23.18
CA GLU A 556 -9.13 -8.75 22.90
C GLU A 556 -8.58 -9.97 23.65
N GLU A 557 -8.99 -10.18 24.91
CA GLU A 557 -8.64 -11.38 25.67
C GLU A 557 -9.19 -12.66 25.01
N ALA A 558 -10.41 -12.63 24.48
CA ALA A 558 -10.99 -13.75 23.75
C ALA A 558 -10.12 -14.13 22.54
N GLU A 559 -9.71 -13.15 21.72
CA GLU A 559 -8.80 -13.39 20.58
C GLU A 559 -7.46 -13.99 21.04
N LYS A 560 -6.88 -13.46 22.14
CA LYS A 560 -5.61 -13.97 22.72
C LYS A 560 -5.72 -15.41 23.23
N ARG A 561 -6.83 -15.77 23.87
CA ARG A 561 -7.07 -17.15 24.33
C ARG A 561 -7.14 -18.13 23.16
N VAL A 562 -7.77 -17.75 22.05
CA VAL A 562 -7.81 -18.59 20.84
C VAL A 562 -6.42 -18.71 20.21
N LEU A 563 -5.66 -17.61 20.11
CA LEU A 563 -4.28 -17.63 19.61
C LEU A 563 -3.36 -18.54 20.44
N ALA A 564 -3.43 -18.48 21.77
CA ALA A 564 -2.65 -19.36 22.65
C ALA A 564 -2.97 -20.86 22.46
N GLN A 565 -4.22 -21.18 22.07
CA GLN A 565 -4.59 -22.54 21.70
C GLN A 565 -3.94 -22.99 20.38
N GLU A 566 -3.71 -22.09 19.43
CA GLU A 566 -2.97 -22.39 18.19
C GLU A 566 -1.52 -22.74 18.48
N GLU A 567 -0.84 -21.91 19.28
CA GLU A 567 0.56 -22.11 19.64
C GLU A 567 0.77 -23.45 20.36
N SER A 568 -0.08 -23.75 21.35
CA SER A 568 -0.03 -25.02 22.08
C SER A 568 -0.32 -26.25 21.19
N SER A 569 -1.19 -26.11 20.18
CA SER A 569 -1.48 -27.18 19.22
C SER A 569 -0.32 -27.44 18.26
N GLN A 570 0.48 -26.43 17.93
CA GLN A 570 1.68 -26.58 17.10
C GLN A 570 2.84 -27.31 17.83
N PHE A 571 2.86 -27.29 19.16
CA PHE A 571 3.88 -27.97 19.98
C PHE A 571 3.53 -29.42 20.38
N HIS A 572 2.42 -29.99 19.89
CA HIS A 572 2.13 -31.41 20.03
C HIS A 572 2.44 -32.19 18.74
N PRO A 573 3.58 -32.92 18.67
CA PRO A 573 3.77 -33.88 17.58
C PRO A 573 2.67 -34.93 17.72
N SER A 574 1.89 -35.12 16.65
CA SER A 574 0.80 -36.08 16.61
C SER A 574 1.29 -37.45 17.08
N ARG A 575 0.78 -37.92 18.22
CA ARG A 575 0.87 -39.34 18.57
C ARG A 575 -0.11 -40.09 17.67
N TYR A 576 0.40 -40.63 16.57
CA TYR A 576 -0.28 -41.74 15.90
C TYR A 576 -0.37 -42.93 16.89
N PRO A 577 -1.49 -43.66 16.95
CA PRO A 577 -1.58 -44.86 17.75
C PRO A 577 -0.73 -45.96 17.09
N THR A 578 0.48 -46.19 17.61
CA THR A 578 1.29 -47.34 17.19
C THR A 578 0.70 -48.62 17.77
N ASN A 579 0.20 -49.48 16.90
CA ASN A 579 -0.10 -50.88 17.20
C ASN A 579 1.10 -51.55 17.87
N GLY A 580 0.82 -52.28 18.94
CA GLY A 580 1.82 -52.85 19.82
C GLY A 580 2.68 -53.92 19.17
N TYR A 581 3.99 -53.78 19.35
CA TYR A 581 4.89 -54.92 19.53
C TYR A 581 5.84 -54.61 20.68
N LYS A 582 5.85 -55.51 21.67
CA LYS A 582 6.74 -55.48 22.83
C LYS A 582 8.16 -55.79 22.38
N THR A 583 9.10 -54.88 22.64
CA THR A 583 10.52 -55.24 22.81
C THR A 583 11.09 -54.50 24.04
N THR A 584 11.81 -55.27 24.84
CA THR A 584 12.40 -54.89 26.14
C THR A 584 13.59 -53.92 26.01
N PRO A 585 13.90 -53.12 27.05
CA PRO A 585 14.79 -51.97 26.93
C PRO A 585 16.28 -52.34 27.09
N SER A 586 17.13 -51.82 26.19
CA SER A 586 18.57 -51.71 26.38
C SER A 586 18.94 -50.28 26.80
N ALA A 587 19.78 -50.15 27.82
CA ALA A 587 20.17 -48.92 28.49
C ALA A 587 20.84 -47.86 27.58
N PRO A 588 20.69 -46.56 27.87
CA PRO A 588 21.32 -45.48 27.10
C PRO A 588 22.78 -45.23 27.53
N PRO A 589 23.68 -44.84 26.61
CA PRO A 589 24.99 -44.32 26.96
C PRO A 589 24.91 -42.89 27.53
N LYS A 590 25.82 -42.61 28.47
CA LYS A 590 25.92 -41.37 29.25
C LYS A 590 26.17 -40.14 28.36
N SER A 591 25.35 -39.11 28.53
CA SER A 591 25.53 -37.77 27.98
C SER A 591 26.55 -36.96 28.79
N THR A 592 27.55 -36.40 28.10
CA THR A 592 28.41 -35.31 28.59
C THR A 592 27.68 -33.95 28.48
N PRO A 593 27.89 -33.01 29.42
CA PRO A 593 27.21 -31.71 29.39
C PRO A 593 27.86 -30.74 28.39
N PRO A 594 27.11 -29.78 27.82
CA PRO A 594 27.67 -28.77 26.95
C PRO A 594 28.40 -27.69 27.78
N THR A 595 29.68 -27.51 27.47
CA THR A 595 30.52 -26.43 27.98
C THR A 595 30.14 -25.11 27.31
N SER A 596 29.71 -24.12 28.10
CA SER A 596 29.54 -22.74 27.68
C SER A 596 30.92 -22.10 27.47
N ILE A 597 31.23 -21.64 26.25
CA ILE A 597 32.46 -20.89 25.96
C ILE A 597 32.08 -19.41 25.74
N TYR A 598 32.51 -18.57 26.68
CA TYR A 598 32.60 -17.12 26.50
C TYR A 598 33.92 -16.81 25.77
N PHE A 599 33.86 -16.08 24.65
CA PHE A 599 35.06 -15.52 24.03
C PHE A 599 35.28 -14.08 24.52
N SER A 600 36.33 -13.90 25.31
CA SER A 600 36.96 -12.62 25.61
C SER A 600 38.31 -12.53 24.89
N ASN A 601 38.52 -11.44 24.15
CA ASN A 601 39.80 -10.82 23.74
C ASN A 601 40.95 -11.74 23.28
N ILE A 602 41.22 -11.74 21.97
CA ILE A 602 42.50 -12.16 21.41
C ILE A 602 43.36 -10.92 21.10
N HIS A 603 44.56 -10.89 21.66
CA HIS A 603 45.69 -10.05 21.24
C HIS A 603 46.54 -10.82 20.22
N ILE A 604 46.90 -10.20 19.10
CA ILE A 604 48.04 -10.63 18.27
C ILE A 604 48.93 -9.41 17.99
N SER A 605 50.22 -9.58 18.29
CA SER A 605 51.33 -8.70 17.92
C SER A 605 52.11 -9.32 16.76
N ILE A 606 52.75 -8.51 15.90
CA ILE A 606 54.21 -8.52 15.62
C ILE A 606 54.58 -7.60 14.42
N THR A 607 55.43 -6.62 14.76
CA THR A 607 56.67 -6.10 14.15
C THR A 607 56.95 -6.10 12.63
N ILE A 608 57.41 -4.93 12.17
CA ILE A 608 57.88 -4.56 10.82
C ILE A 608 59.41 -4.76 10.67
N HIS A 609 59.88 -5.18 9.49
CA HIS A 609 61.27 -5.00 9.04
C HIS A 609 61.36 -4.32 7.68
N ASN A 610 62.32 -3.38 7.57
CA ASN A 610 62.68 -2.61 6.38
C ASN A 610 63.77 -3.33 5.55
N ARG A 611 63.65 -3.32 4.21
CA ARG A 611 64.75 -2.88 3.30
C ARG A 611 64.36 -2.84 1.80
N GLU A 612 65.24 -2.15 1.06
CA GLU A 612 65.10 -1.47 -0.22
C GLU A 612 65.21 -2.33 -1.51
N THR A 613 64.60 -1.76 -2.56
CA THR A 613 64.82 -1.82 -4.03
C THR A 613 65.85 -2.78 -4.67
N ASN A 614 65.45 -3.45 -5.77
CA ASN A 614 65.98 -3.18 -7.13
C ASN A 614 65.29 -3.96 -8.29
N THR A 615 65.42 -3.35 -9.46
CA THR A 615 64.97 -3.66 -10.84
C THR A 615 65.54 -4.93 -11.49
N THR A 616 64.83 -5.55 -12.46
CA THR A 616 65.11 -5.62 -13.94
C THR A 616 64.40 -6.79 -14.66
N ASN A 617 63.86 -6.51 -15.88
CA ASN A 617 63.87 -7.25 -17.18
C ASN A 617 63.66 -8.81 -17.21
N THR A 618 63.02 -9.47 -18.20
CA THR A 618 63.01 -9.35 -19.68
C THR A 618 62.03 -10.37 -20.29
N THR A 619 61.44 -10.06 -21.47
CA THR A 619 61.10 -10.88 -22.69
C THR A 619 60.80 -12.39 -22.57
N GLU A 620 59.83 -13.02 -23.26
CA GLU A 620 59.68 -13.24 -24.72
C GLU A 620 58.26 -13.75 -25.14
N HIS A 621 57.95 -13.61 -26.43
CA HIS A 621 56.80 -14.08 -27.25
C HIS A 621 57.07 -15.51 -27.83
N PRO A 622 56.26 -16.16 -28.74
CA PRO A 622 54.83 -16.08 -29.14
C PRO A 622 54.15 -17.45 -29.55
N LYS A 623 52.91 -17.38 -30.12
CA LYS A 623 52.22 -18.34 -31.06
C LYS A 623 51.67 -19.66 -30.46
N GLN A 624 50.59 -20.32 -30.91
CA GLN A 624 49.79 -20.31 -32.16
C GLN A 624 48.42 -21.03 -31.96
N GLN A 625 47.51 -20.87 -32.93
CA GLN A 625 46.17 -21.45 -33.07
C GLN A 625 46.15 -22.92 -33.58
N GLU A 626 45.02 -23.62 -33.37
CA GLU A 626 44.36 -24.61 -34.28
C GLU A 626 42.94 -24.90 -33.70
N ILE A 627 41.77 -24.68 -34.33
CA ILE A 627 41.12 -25.10 -35.60
C ILE A 627 40.39 -26.47 -35.53
N MET A 628 39.04 -26.40 -35.68
CA MET A 628 38.08 -27.38 -36.28
C MET A 628 37.93 -28.77 -35.60
N GLN A 629 36.82 -29.54 -35.66
CA GLN A 629 35.68 -29.60 -36.58
C GLN A 629 34.53 -30.44 -35.97
N ARG A 630 33.36 -30.33 -36.61
CA ARG A 630 32.05 -30.98 -36.44
C ARG A 630 32.05 -32.51 -36.28
N GLN A 631 30.98 -33.07 -35.71
CA GLN A 631 30.01 -34.00 -36.37
C GLN A 631 28.90 -34.50 -35.42
N GLN A 632 27.63 -34.50 -35.90
CA GLN A 632 26.55 -35.40 -35.42
C GLN A 632 26.63 -36.74 -36.18
N PRO A 633 25.88 -37.81 -35.80
CA PRO A 633 24.53 -38.01 -36.35
C PRO A 633 23.49 -38.81 -35.50
N ASN A 634 22.25 -38.77 -36.00
CA ASN A 634 20.99 -39.47 -35.66
C ASN A 634 21.03 -40.97 -35.31
N GLY A 635 19.95 -41.45 -34.66
CA GLY A 635 19.30 -42.72 -35.07
C GLY A 635 18.44 -43.49 -34.06
N SER A 636 17.14 -43.59 -34.37
CA SER A 636 16.24 -44.77 -34.27
C SER A 636 15.43 -45.11 -33.01
N THR A 637 14.21 -45.55 -33.32
CA THR A 637 13.00 -45.94 -32.59
C THR A 637 12.98 -47.42 -32.19
N GLU A 638 12.30 -47.77 -31.09
CA GLU A 638 11.54 -49.04 -30.97
C GLU A 638 10.51 -49.00 -29.81
N SER A 639 9.45 -49.79 -29.97
CA SER A 639 8.15 -49.83 -29.28
C SER A 639 7.94 -51.13 -28.50
N PHE A 640 7.13 -51.14 -27.43
CA PHE A 640 5.97 -52.02 -27.16
C PHE A 640 5.61 -52.22 -25.65
N GLU A 641 4.32 -51.98 -25.35
CA GLU A 641 3.35 -52.67 -24.47
C GLU A 641 3.52 -52.96 -22.95
N SER A 642 2.55 -52.38 -22.21
CA SER A 642 1.62 -52.99 -21.22
C SER A 642 2.05 -53.30 -19.77
N ALA A 643 1.28 -52.74 -18.81
CA ALA A 643 0.50 -53.51 -17.83
C ALA A 643 -0.28 -52.59 -16.87
N HIS A 644 -1.59 -52.85 -16.77
CA HIS A 644 -2.51 -52.31 -15.76
C HIS A 644 -2.22 -52.87 -14.37
N ILE A 645 -2.33 -52.01 -13.34
CA ILE A 645 -2.73 -52.38 -11.97
C ILE A 645 -3.62 -51.23 -11.44
N GLU A 646 -4.88 -51.54 -11.11
CA GLU A 646 -5.80 -50.68 -10.36
C GLU A 646 -5.40 -50.57 -8.88
N PRO A 647 -5.86 -49.52 -8.18
CA PRO A 647 -6.52 -49.77 -6.91
C PRO A 647 -7.85 -49.03 -6.75
N ASN A 648 -8.86 -49.77 -6.29
CA ASN A 648 -10.11 -49.28 -5.71
C ASN A 648 -9.92 -48.87 -4.25
N ALA A 649 -10.32 -47.63 -3.90
CA ALA A 649 -11.26 -47.28 -2.82
C ALA A 649 -11.34 -45.73 -2.68
N PRO A 650 -12.53 -45.14 -2.42
CA PRO A 650 -12.75 -43.70 -2.59
C PRO A 650 -12.37 -42.90 -1.34
N GLU A 651 -11.62 -41.82 -1.54
CA GLU A 651 -11.48 -40.72 -0.58
C GLU A 651 -12.59 -39.67 -0.79
N PRO A 652 -12.99 -38.93 0.25
CA PRO A 652 -14.26 -38.21 0.29
C PRO A 652 -14.28 -37.02 -0.65
N ASP A 653 -15.42 -36.82 -1.32
CA ASP A 653 -15.72 -35.66 -2.14
C ASP A 653 -15.43 -34.35 -1.38
N ILE A 654 -14.37 -33.66 -1.79
CA ILE A 654 -14.23 -32.23 -1.53
C ILE A 654 -15.17 -31.55 -2.51
N ILE A 655 -16.35 -31.18 -2.03
CA ILE A 655 -17.26 -30.28 -2.74
C ILE A 655 -16.55 -28.92 -2.82
N GLU A 656 -15.88 -28.67 -3.95
CA GLU A 656 -15.43 -27.34 -4.32
C GLU A 656 -16.66 -26.45 -4.59
N PRO A 657 -16.73 -25.23 -4.02
CA PRO A 657 -17.85 -24.34 -4.28
C PRO A 657 -17.80 -23.88 -5.74
N THR A 658 -18.78 -24.33 -6.52
CA THR A 658 -19.07 -23.84 -7.86
C THR A 658 -19.51 -22.37 -7.76
N TYR A 659 -18.66 -21.48 -8.24
CA TYR A 659 -19.00 -20.06 -8.39
C TYR A 659 -19.97 -19.91 -9.55
N SER A 660 -21.24 -19.65 -9.25
CA SER A 660 -22.20 -19.14 -10.23
C SER A 660 -22.85 -17.90 -9.64
N GLU A 661 -22.55 -16.74 -10.22
CA GLU A 661 -23.38 -15.56 -10.01
C GLU A 661 -24.69 -15.72 -10.81
N PRO A 662 -25.83 -15.22 -10.28
CA PRO A 662 -27.11 -15.32 -10.95
C PRO A 662 -27.11 -14.49 -12.24
N SER A 663 -27.42 -15.14 -13.35
CA SER A 663 -27.63 -14.50 -14.65
C SER A 663 -28.79 -13.51 -14.57
N SER A 664 -28.48 -12.23 -14.71
CA SER A 664 -29.50 -11.19 -14.89
C SER A 664 -30.12 -11.33 -16.29
N PRO A 665 -31.46 -11.38 -16.43
CA PRO A 665 -32.10 -11.49 -17.74
C PRO A 665 -31.90 -10.19 -18.54
N ARG A 666 -31.58 -10.34 -19.84
CA ARG A 666 -31.45 -9.23 -20.79
C ARG A 666 -32.74 -8.39 -20.85
N PRO A 667 -32.66 -7.05 -20.95
CA PRO A 667 -33.84 -6.26 -21.27
C PRO A 667 -34.24 -6.49 -22.73
N ALA A 668 -35.48 -6.86 -22.96
CA ALA A 668 -36.10 -6.84 -24.28
C ALA A 668 -36.31 -5.38 -24.71
N THR A 669 -35.93 -5.08 -25.95
CA THR A 669 -36.27 -3.86 -26.67
C THR A 669 -37.79 -3.69 -26.74
N ILE A 670 -38.32 -2.60 -26.17
CA ILE A 670 -39.71 -2.17 -26.38
C ILE A 670 -39.68 -0.82 -27.09
N GLU A 671 -40.25 -0.83 -28.30
CA GLU A 671 -40.47 0.34 -29.15
C GLU A 671 -41.39 1.35 -28.45
N SER A 672 -40.98 2.62 -28.48
CA SER A 672 -41.78 3.74 -28.03
C SER A 672 -42.98 3.97 -28.96
N THR A 673 -44.19 3.78 -28.45
CA THR A 673 -45.41 4.34 -29.05
C THR A 673 -46.00 5.41 -28.13
N HIS A 674 -46.18 6.61 -28.68
CA HIS A 674 -46.82 7.74 -28.01
C HIS A 674 -48.31 7.48 -27.78
N GLY A 675 -48.79 7.69 -26.55
CA GLY A 675 -50.20 7.71 -26.20
C GLY A 675 -50.45 8.56 -24.95
N VAL A 676 -51.06 9.72 -25.13
CA VAL A 676 -51.52 10.64 -24.08
C VAL A 676 -52.86 10.15 -23.54
N ILE A 677 -52.99 9.83 -22.25
CA ILE A 677 -54.27 9.86 -21.49
C ILE A 677 -54.03 10.21 -20.00
N ASN A 678 -54.90 11.10 -19.50
CA ASN A 678 -54.97 11.74 -18.19
C ASN A 678 -55.08 10.81 -16.95
N SER A 679 -54.57 11.29 -15.81
CA SER A 679 -54.81 10.72 -14.47
C SER A 679 -55.64 11.68 -13.59
N PRO A 680 -56.56 11.19 -12.74
CA PRO A 680 -57.43 12.01 -11.90
C PRO A 680 -56.83 12.32 -10.51
N ARG A 681 -57.22 13.48 -9.96
CA ARG A 681 -56.98 13.92 -8.56
C ARG A 681 -57.70 13.03 -7.55
N PRO A 682 -57.18 12.93 -6.30
CA PRO A 682 -58.00 12.73 -5.11
C PRO A 682 -58.19 14.01 -4.30
N ALA A 683 -59.27 14.00 -3.53
CA ALA A 683 -59.93 15.12 -2.88
C ALA A 683 -59.41 15.45 -1.47
N THR A 684 -59.81 16.65 -1.06
CA THR A 684 -59.68 17.35 0.22
C THR A 684 -60.35 16.65 1.42
N VAL A 685 -59.75 16.78 2.61
CA VAL A 685 -60.43 16.68 3.91
C VAL A 685 -59.91 17.77 4.85
N GLU A 686 -60.84 18.41 5.54
CA GLU A 686 -60.76 19.61 6.39
C GLU A 686 -60.32 19.33 7.85
N ASP A 687 -59.78 20.40 8.45
CA ASP A 687 -59.88 20.91 9.83
C ASP A 687 -59.43 20.11 11.08
N ALA A 688 -58.63 20.83 11.88
CA ALA A 688 -58.12 20.51 13.21
C ALA A 688 -58.94 21.19 14.33
N PRO A 689 -58.76 20.78 15.60
CA PRO A 689 -59.02 21.66 16.74
C PRO A 689 -57.80 21.87 17.67
N SER A 690 -57.42 23.16 17.80
CA SER A 690 -57.04 23.93 19.00
C SER A 690 -56.22 23.30 20.16
N GLU A 691 -55.03 23.86 20.41
CA GLU A 691 -54.37 23.94 21.73
C GLU A 691 -54.57 25.33 22.39
N PRO A 692 -54.49 25.47 23.74
CA PRO A 692 -54.53 26.76 24.42
C PRO A 692 -53.18 27.28 24.97
N ASN A 693 -52.88 28.55 24.66
CA ASN A 693 -52.26 29.66 25.42
C ASN A 693 -51.05 29.47 26.39
N SER A 694 -49.89 30.03 25.97
CA SER A 694 -49.11 31.19 26.53
C SER A 694 -48.68 31.23 28.04
N PRO A 695 -47.57 31.92 28.46
CA PRO A 695 -47.05 33.20 27.90
C PRO A 695 -45.51 33.45 27.85
N ARG A 696 -45.15 34.53 27.12
CA ARG A 696 -43.83 35.22 27.05
C ARG A 696 -43.51 36.01 28.33
N PRO A 697 -42.22 36.40 28.55
CA PRO A 697 -41.70 37.75 28.21
C PRO A 697 -40.23 37.65 27.68
N ASP A 698 -39.48 38.65 27.23
CA ASP A 698 -39.61 40.06 26.83
C ASP A 698 -38.38 40.39 25.97
N ILE A 699 -38.49 41.44 25.15
CA ILE A 699 -37.49 41.95 24.20
C ILE A 699 -36.63 43.03 24.90
N PHE A 700 -35.32 43.06 24.62
CA PHE A 700 -34.52 44.29 24.70
C PHE A 700 -33.53 44.40 23.52
N GLU A 701 -33.47 45.61 22.97
CA GLU A 701 -32.83 46.09 21.74
C GLU A 701 -31.28 46.10 21.76
N PRO A 702 -30.67 46.48 20.61
CA PRO A 702 -29.69 47.56 20.65
C PRO A 702 -30.02 48.72 19.69
N ALA A 703 -30.00 49.93 20.25
CA ALA A 703 -29.84 51.24 19.61
C ALA A 703 -28.43 51.76 19.99
N GLN A 704 -27.68 52.59 19.26
CA GLN A 704 -27.89 53.45 18.10
C GLN A 704 -26.50 54.00 17.65
N GLY A 705 -26.34 54.43 16.39
CA GLY A 705 -25.25 55.34 15.98
C GLY A 705 -24.93 55.40 14.47
N ASN A 706 -25.66 56.24 13.73
CA ASN A 706 -25.37 56.75 12.37
C ASN A 706 -25.08 58.29 12.51
N PRO A 707 -24.70 59.14 11.51
CA PRO A 707 -24.27 58.95 10.12
C PRO A 707 -23.07 59.81 9.64
N ASN A 708 -22.54 59.53 8.45
CA ASN A 708 -22.16 60.56 7.46
C ASN A 708 -22.03 59.97 6.04
N SER A 709 -22.72 60.59 5.10
CA SER A 709 -22.69 60.41 3.63
C SER A 709 -22.81 61.82 3.01
N PRO A 710 -22.51 62.13 1.71
CA PRO A 710 -22.83 61.33 0.52
C PRO A 710 -21.89 61.41 -0.74
N ARG A 711 -22.23 60.53 -1.70
CA ARG A 711 -21.99 60.44 -3.18
C ARG A 711 -21.80 61.77 -3.97
N PRO A 712 -21.33 61.80 -5.27
CA PRO A 712 -21.93 61.08 -6.42
C PRO A 712 -21.09 60.75 -7.69
N ASP A 713 -21.72 59.99 -8.62
CA ASP A 713 -21.70 60.03 -10.12
C ASP A 713 -20.37 59.93 -10.91
N SER A 714 -20.26 59.52 -12.18
CA SER A 714 -21.06 58.80 -13.20
C SER A 714 -20.17 58.69 -14.47
N SER A 715 -20.36 57.65 -15.31
CA SER A 715 -20.11 57.57 -16.77
C SER A 715 -18.69 57.73 -17.42
N GLU A 716 -18.31 56.70 -18.20
CA GLU A 716 -17.59 56.59 -19.52
C GLU A 716 -16.97 57.84 -20.21
N PRO A 717 -15.91 57.74 -21.09
CA PRO A 717 -15.94 56.95 -22.36
C PRO A 717 -14.60 56.45 -23.01
N LYS A 718 -14.77 55.88 -24.22
CA LYS A 718 -13.92 55.17 -25.22
C LYS A 718 -12.54 55.72 -25.67
N ALA A 719 -11.76 54.77 -26.22
CA ALA A 719 -10.54 54.71 -27.09
C ALA A 719 -10.01 55.95 -27.87
N PRO A 720 -8.74 55.90 -28.36
CA PRO A 720 -8.54 55.82 -29.84
C PRO A 720 -7.29 55.04 -30.39
N THR A 721 -7.52 54.47 -31.58
CA THR A 721 -6.71 54.24 -32.83
C THR A 721 -5.16 54.29 -32.97
N ARG A 722 -4.70 53.43 -33.92
CA ARG A 722 -3.38 53.19 -34.58
C ARG A 722 -2.89 54.33 -35.51
N PRO A 723 -1.60 54.38 -35.96
CA PRO A 723 -1.17 53.87 -37.30
C PRO A 723 0.29 53.27 -37.36
N GLN A 724 0.57 52.13 -38.03
CA GLN A 724 1.15 51.88 -39.38
C GLN A 724 2.63 52.32 -39.69
N THR A 725 3.53 51.31 -39.81
CA THR A 725 4.62 51.03 -40.81
C THR A 725 5.75 52.04 -41.13
N PRO A 726 6.97 51.66 -41.63
CA PRO A 726 7.25 50.63 -42.67
C PRO A 726 8.47 49.68 -42.48
N GLN A 727 8.48 48.60 -43.28
CA GLN A 727 9.66 47.75 -43.58
C GLN A 727 10.71 48.50 -44.44
N PRO A 728 11.92 47.90 -44.64
CA PRO A 728 12.14 47.27 -45.94
C PRO A 728 12.81 45.87 -45.92
N SER A 729 12.29 45.09 -46.86
CA SER A 729 12.75 43.93 -47.64
C SER A 729 14.24 43.62 -47.87
N ASN A 730 14.44 42.34 -48.25
CA ASN A 730 15.47 41.71 -49.10
C ASN A 730 16.80 41.31 -48.42
N SER A 731 17.43 40.16 -48.66
CA SER A 731 17.30 39.11 -49.68
C SER A 731 18.37 38.02 -49.44
N GLY A 732 18.12 36.77 -49.88
CA GLY A 732 19.13 35.80 -50.34
C GLY A 732 19.70 34.84 -49.28
N THR A 733 19.43 33.52 -49.33
CA THR A 733 20.16 32.47 -50.10
C THR A 733 21.66 32.45 -49.76
N THR A 734 22.31 31.39 -49.26
CA THR A 734 22.42 30.01 -49.79
C THR A 734 23.08 29.06 -48.77
N SER A 735 22.81 27.77 -48.98
CA SER A 735 23.46 26.54 -48.49
C SER A 735 25.00 26.48 -48.56
N HIS A 736 25.63 25.73 -47.64
CA HIS A 736 26.51 24.56 -47.90
C HIS A 736 27.16 24.03 -46.60
N GLY A 737 27.05 22.72 -46.34
CA GLY A 737 27.97 21.98 -45.43
C GLY A 737 29.20 21.47 -46.22
N PRO A 738 29.87 20.39 -45.80
CA PRO A 738 30.46 20.06 -44.50
C PRO A 738 31.99 19.87 -44.61
N TYR A 739 32.75 19.82 -43.51
CA TYR A 739 34.15 19.35 -43.53
C TYR A 739 34.46 18.34 -42.40
N LYS A 740 34.93 17.17 -42.84
CA LYS A 740 35.59 16.11 -42.05
C LYS A 740 37.02 16.55 -41.66
N ARG A 741 37.51 16.15 -40.48
CA ARG A 741 38.69 15.27 -40.29
C ARG A 741 39.13 15.18 -38.82
N ASN A 742 39.30 13.93 -38.36
CA ASN A 742 40.20 13.52 -37.27
C ASN A 742 41.65 13.45 -37.81
N PRO A 743 42.69 13.58 -36.96
CA PRO A 743 43.47 12.37 -36.66
C PRO A 743 44.08 12.28 -35.23
N PHE A 744 44.45 11.04 -34.89
CA PHE A 744 45.08 10.52 -33.66
C PHE A 744 46.40 11.19 -33.22
N GLY A 745 46.67 11.15 -31.90
CA GLY A 745 47.99 11.35 -31.27
C GLY A 745 48.11 10.61 -29.92
N SER A 746 49.17 9.80 -29.79
CA SER A 746 49.51 8.76 -28.78
C SER A 746 49.96 9.28 -27.37
N PRO A 747 50.21 8.40 -26.37
CA PRO A 747 50.02 8.68 -24.94
C PRO A 747 51.25 9.27 -24.20
N ARG A 748 50.99 10.03 -23.12
CA ARG A 748 51.99 10.57 -22.18
C ARG A 748 52.24 9.62 -21.00
N SER A 749 53.51 9.56 -20.59
CA SER A 749 54.07 8.82 -19.44
C SER A 749 53.62 9.36 -18.06
N PRO A 750 53.64 8.55 -16.99
CA PRO A 750 53.22 9.01 -15.66
C PRO A 750 54.34 9.72 -14.89
N ARG A 751 54.00 10.88 -14.28
CA ARG A 751 54.81 11.62 -13.31
C ARG A 751 54.77 10.92 -11.93
N ARG A 752 55.93 10.82 -11.27
CA ARG A 752 56.07 10.42 -9.85
C ARG A 752 55.46 11.48 -8.91
N ARG A 753 54.68 11.07 -7.90
CA ARG A 753 54.29 11.91 -6.74
C ARG A 753 55.25 11.67 -5.57
N ARG A 754 55.61 12.73 -4.85
CA ARG A 754 56.25 12.70 -3.52
C ARG A 754 55.16 12.57 -2.46
N GLU A 755 55.38 11.76 -1.43
CA GLU A 755 54.55 11.66 -0.22
C GLU A 755 55.21 12.43 0.93
N GLU A 756 54.42 13.16 1.73
CA GLU A 756 54.84 13.80 2.97
C GLU A 756 54.11 13.16 4.15
N THR A 757 54.78 13.02 5.30
CA THR A 757 54.23 12.41 6.53
C THR A 757 54.26 13.45 7.65
N ILE A 758 53.14 13.63 8.37
CA ILE A 758 53.05 14.48 9.57
C ILE A 758 52.55 13.63 10.74
N VAL A 759 53.14 13.82 11.92
CA VAL A 759 52.78 13.12 13.17
C VAL A 759 52.13 14.13 14.12
N LEU A 760 50.97 13.79 14.69
CA LEU A 760 50.27 14.59 15.70
C LEU A 760 50.25 13.87 17.05
N GLU A 761 50.53 14.60 18.12
CA GLU A 761 50.58 14.11 19.51
C GLU A 761 49.32 14.53 20.28
N CYS A 762 48.73 13.63 21.06
CA CYS A 762 47.53 13.89 21.86
C CYS A 762 47.80 13.59 23.35
N VAL A 763 47.40 14.49 24.25
CA VAL A 763 47.56 14.35 25.71
C VAL A 763 46.19 14.52 26.38
N GLU A 764 45.78 13.52 27.15
CA GLU A 764 44.50 13.52 27.88
C GLU A 764 44.67 14.20 29.25
N MET A 765 43.86 15.24 29.52
CA MET A 765 43.80 15.93 30.81
C MET A 765 42.48 15.58 31.51
N GLY A 766 42.55 14.84 32.62
CA GLY A 766 41.38 14.52 33.43
C GLY A 766 40.83 15.75 34.15
N GLN A 767 39.50 15.93 34.13
CA GLN A 767 38.81 16.92 34.97
C GLN A 767 37.68 16.31 35.80
N TYR A 768 37.70 16.67 37.09
CA TYR A 768 36.69 16.51 38.12
C TYR A 768 35.69 17.69 38.09
N SER A 769 34.40 17.47 38.34
CA SER A 769 33.51 18.37 39.15
C SER A 769 32.12 17.74 39.35
N ARG A 770 31.75 17.39 40.59
CA ARG A 770 30.80 18.07 41.53
C ARG A 770 29.32 18.05 41.10
N GLY A 771 28.52 17.23 41.80
CA GLY A 771 27.05 17.24 41.74
C GLY A 771 26.38 18.08 42.82
N LEU A 772 25.04 18.21 42.74
CA LEU A 772 24.05 18.58 43.78
C LEU A 772 22.60 18.39 43.21
N PRO A 773 21.51 18.30 44.02
CA PRO A 773 20.79 17.05 44.34
C PRO A 773 19.31 16.96 43.86
N GLY A 774 18.70 15.77 43.94
CA GLY A 774 17.27 15.51 43.66
C GLY A 774 16.33 15.69 44.87
N PRO A 775 15.11 15.10 44.85
CA PRO A 775 14.51 14.55 46.07
C PRO A 775 13.86 13.14 45.92
N ASN A 776 14.41 12.20 46.70
CA ASN A 776 13.86 11.09 47.51
C ASN A 776 12.49 10.44 47.23
N PHE A 777 12.44 9.10 47.30
CA PHE A 777 11.82 8.33 48.42
C PHE A 777 12.32 6.84 48.46
N PHE A 778 12.64 6.37 49.68
CA PHE A 778 12.97 5.06 50.30
C PHE A 778 12.85 3.74 49.47
N ASP A 779 13.73 2.74 49.61
CA ASP A 779 13.97 1.94 50.84
C ASP A 779 15.33 1.19 50.87
N ARG A 780 15.81 0.85 52.09
CA ARG A 780 17.09 0.22 52.45
C ARG A 780 16.92 -1.27 52.78
N ASP A 781 17.90 -2.12 52.40
CA ASP A 781 18.77 -2.78 53.41
C ASP A 781 19.94 -3.65 52.82
N ARG A 782 21.15 -3.41 53.38
CA ARG A 782 22.26 -4.34 53.76
C ARG A 782 23.06 -5.11 52.67
N PHE A 783 24.41 -5.26 52.67
CA PHE A 783 25.52 -4.96 53.59
C PHE A 783 26.91 -5.18 52.91
N TYR A 784 27.96 -4.48 53.40
CA TYR A 784 29.43 -4.71 53.39
C TYR A 784 30.35 -4.37 52.18
N ALA A 785 31.27 -3.41 52.45
CA ALA A 785 32.51 -3.03 51.73
C ALA A 785 33.75 -3.69 52.40
N PRO A 786 35.06 -3.40 52.10
CA PRO A 786 35.67 -2.47 51.11
C PRO A 786 36.95 -2.99 50.38
N ARG A 787 37.50 -2.25 49.38
CA ARG A 787 38.95 -1.95 49.21
C ARG A 787 39.24 -0.96 48.05
N ARG A 788 40.20 -0.05 48.28
CA ARG A 788 40.64 1.10 47.46
C ARG A 788 41.30 0.72 46.12
N PRO A 789 41.22 1.53 45.05
CA PRO A 789 42.12 1.41 43.89
C PRO A 789 43.35 2.33 44.00
N ARG A 790 44.49 1.80 43.51
CA ARG A 790 45.79 2.47 43.33
C ARG A 790 45.84 3.22 41.98
N ASN A 791 46.56 4.35 41.97
CA ASN A 791 46.98 5.12 40.79
C ASN A 791 47.58 4.26 39.65
N ARG A 792 47.22 4.58 38.41
CA ARG A 792 47.99 4.29 37.19
C ARG A 792 48.05 5.52 36.29
N SER A 793 49.23 5.77 35.71
CA SER A 793 49.59 6.88 34.83
C SER A 793 48.88 6.83 33.47
N PRO A 794 48.71 7.95 32.75
CA PRO A 794 48.04 7.96 31.44
C PRO A 794 48.89 7.28 30.36
N VAL A 795 48.23 6.49 29.52
CA VAL A 795 48.82 5.82 28.35
C VAL A 795 48.82 6.82 27.19
N ARG A 796 49.97 7.08 26.57
CA ARG A 796 50.06 7.84 25.31
C ARG A 796 49.88 6.87 24.13
N SER A 797 49.00 7.21 23.20
CA SER A 797 48.79 6.47 21.96
C SER A 797 48.99 7.41 20.77
N TYR A 798 49.76 6.96 19.77
CA TYR A 798 49.99 7.71 18.53
C TYR A 798 49.22 7.06 17.38
N VAL A 799 48.54 7.86 16.56
CA VAL A 799 47.89 7.41 15.33
C VAL A 799 48.66 8.00 14.15
N THR A 800 49.12 7.13 13.24
CA THR A 800 49.77 7.58 11.99
C THR A 800 48.83 7.29 10.82
N VAL A 801 48.46 8.32 10.06
CA VAL A 801 47.59 8.21 8.88
C VAL A 801 48.41 8.55 7.63
N ARG A 802 48.33 7.71 6.60
CA ARG A 802 48.88 8.01 5.27
C ARG A 802 47.72 8.41 4.35
N ALA A 803 47.83 9.57 3.71
CA ALA A 803 46.82 10.10 2.79
C ALA A 803 47.49 10.57 1.49
N ALA A 804 46.82 10.38 0.35
CA ALA A 804 47.41 10.61 -0.97
C ALA A 804 47.31 12.08 -1.44
N ASN A 805 46.50 12.90 -0.75
CA ASN A 805 46.34 14.33 -1.00
C ASN A 805 45.63 15.06 0.17
N SER A 806 45.66 16.40 0.13
CA SER A 806 45.12 17.27 1.19
C SER A 806 43.61 17.18 1.41
N ARG A 807 42.82 16.71 0.43
CA ARG A 807 41.37 16.51 0.60
C ARG A 807 41.04 15.29 1.45
N GLU A 808 41.83 14.22 1.34
CA GLU A 808 41.69 13.04 2.21
C GLU A 808 42.07 13.36 3.65
N ILE A 809 43.11 14.18 3.87
CA ILE A 809 43.51 14.64 5.21
C ILE A 809 42.35 15.40 5.88
N PHE A 810 41.62 16.24 5.12
CA PHE A 810 40.48 17.00 5.63
C PHE A 810 39.28 16.09 5.96
N ALA A 811 39.01 15.08 5.13
CA ALA A 811 37.94 14.11 5.37
C ALA A 811 38.20 13.25 6.63
N TYR A 812 39.44 12.82 6.86
CA TYR A 812 39.80 12.08 8.07
C TYR A 812 39.75 12.94 9.33
N ALA A 813 40.12 14.22 9.25
CA ALA A 813 40.00 15.16 10.36
C ALA A 813 38.52 15.39 10.77
N ILE A 814 37.62 15.51 9.78
CA ILE A 814 36.17 15.64 10.03
C ILE A 814 35.60 14.35 10.65
N ALA A 815 35.98 13.17 10.14
CA ALA A 815 35.51 11.90 10.68
C ALA A 815 35.97 11.66 12.12
N LEU A 816 37.20 12.07 12.46
CA LEU A 816 37.73 11.99 13.84
C LEU A 816 37.07 13.00 14.78
N LEU A 817 36.70 14.19 14.30
CA LEU A 817 35.94 15.18 15.08
C LEU A 817 34.50 14.74 15.33
N TYR A 818 33.89 14.04 14.36
CA TYR A 818 32.53 13.50 14.48
C TYR A 818 32.42 12.42 15.56
N LEU A 819 33.51 11.69 15.81
CA LEU A 819 33.58 10.66 16.84
C LEU A 819 33.78 11.22 18.26
N TRP A 820 33.93 12.53 18.44
CA TRP A 820 34.39 13.13 19.71
C TRP A 820 33.63 14.40 20.17
N SER A 821 32.36 14.62 19.79
CA SER A 821 31.62 15.80 20.31
C SER A 821 30.15 15.55 20.69
N ASP A 822 29.88 15.56 21.99
CA ASP A 822 28.55 15.72 22.60
C ASP A 822 28.29 17.18 23.04
N ASN A 823 28.62 18.19 22.22
CA ASN A 823 28.36 19.58 22.62
C ASN A 823 28.15 20.61 21.49
N ILE A 824 27.27 21.58 21.76
CA ILE A 824 26.75 22.63 20.85
C ILE A 824 27.85 23.51 20.21
N LEU A 825 29.02 23.64 20.85
CA LEU A 825 30.16 24.36 20.29
C LEU A 825 30.74 23.70 19.02
N ALA A 826 30.58 22.38 18.86
CA ALA A 826 31.02 21.66 17.66
C ALA A 826 30.17 22.00 16.43
N LEU A 827 28.87 22.24 16.62
CA LEU A 827 27.94 22.68 15.57
C LEU A 827 28.28 24.10 15.08
N ALA A 828 28.61 25.01 16.01
CA ALA A 828 29.04 26.37 15.64
C ALA A 828 30.38 26.36 14.88
N PHE A 829 31.30 25.47 15.25
CA PHE A 829 32.59 25.32 14.57
C PHE A 829 32.44 24.65 13.18
N LEU A 830 31.55 23.65 13.04
CA LEU A 830 31.19 23.04 11.76
C LEU A 830 30.54 24.07 10.82
N TYR A 831 29.69 24.94 11.35
CA TYR A 831 29.07 26.02 10.57
C TYR A 831 30.10 27.05 10.08
N LEU A 832 31.07 27.41 10.94
CA LEU A 832 32.18 28.30 10.57
C LEU A 832 33.09 27.68 9.50
N MET A 833 33.34 26.36 9.57
CA MET A 833 34.15 25.62 8.59
C MET A 833 33.41 25.40 7.26
N ALA A 834 32.09 25.24 7.30
CA ALA A 834 31.25 25.24 6.09
C ALA A 834 31.27 26.61 5.40
N LEU A 835 31.21 27.70 6.16
CA LEU A 835 31.34 29.06 5.62
C LEU A 835 32.72 29.33 5.03
N LEU A 836 33.79 28.91 5.70
CA LEU A 836 35.16 29.04 5.18
C LEU A 836 35.40 28.19 3.93
N SER A 837 34.82 27.00 3.82
CA SER A 837 34.95 26.16 2.61
C SER A 837 34.17 26.73 1.42
N VAL A 838 33.02 27.36 1.65
CA VAL A 838 32.32 28.15 0.61
C VAL A 838 33.14 29.38 0.21
N LEU A 839 33.81 30.04 1.17
CA LEU A 839 34.69 31.19 0.87
C LEU A 839 35.92 30.78 0.05
N PHE A 840 36.55 29.64 0.36
CA PHE A 840 37.66 29.09 -0.43
C PHE A 840 37.21 28.65 -1.83
N ALA A 841 36.02 28.05 -1.95
CA ALA A 841 35.45 27.69 -3.26
C ALA A 841 35.13 28.92 -4.12
N LEU A 842 34.75 30.04 -3.50
CA LEU A 842 34.54 31.32 -4.19
C LEU A 842 35.85 31.99 -4.59
N VAL A 843 36.92 31.88 -3.78
CA VAL A 843 38.26 32.38 -4.11
C VAL A 843 38.94 31.55 -5.21
N ASP A 844 38.64 30.25 -5.32
CA ASP A 844 39.07 29.41 -6.45
C ASP A 844 38.23 29.63 -7.74
N CYS A 845 37.08 30.32 -7.63
CA CYS A 845 36.19 30.64 -8.76
C CYS A 845 36.39 32.07 -9.29
N LEU A 846 37.03 32.95 -8.51
CA LEU A 846 37.51 34.28 -8.89
C LEU A 846 38.95 34.20 -9.40
#